data_AF-A0A2V5IP07-F1
#
_entry.id   AF-A0A2V5IP07-F1
#
_cell.length_a   1.000
_cell.length_b   1.000
_cell.length_c   1.000
_cell.angle_alpha   90.00
_cell.angle_beta   90.00
_cell.angle_gamma   90.00
#
_symmetry.space_group_name_H-M   'P 1'
#
loop_
_entity.id
_entity.type
_entity.pdbx_description
1 polymer ?
#
loop_
_entity_poly.entity_id
_entity_poly.type
_entity_poly.pdbx_seq_one_letter_code
_entity_poly.pdbx_strand_id
1 'polypeptide(L)'
;MATPAALPPLPFNPSRVRSYVLRLPLFTRLVLLAIIVFWLLELQTVWSVKQWGSLIPEEINIGTMYRLNTYPFIHFGFFHAFLNLLALTPLLERFEAEHGTLTAVALFFGPLSTFPAGAYIVIERFVLHRNTEVFGASVWVFLLLGSEAIRTFKSNPYFSLGPYKIPTWTSPLFACGLVSIFVQNASLLGHLCAIFVGYLFGLGYLKVFVPPEKVLRWIEGKLNLLGRLPHYVSVDQKTFGRYGVLPTTTAGGERATPMSYLGSSQRLAAIRKPRSNPHFLFVHLPHILSFICIVAGVVWLLLLPLNDYSRQTYISENALLPGQVHAYFSGSEQHIFRGYKKELEAILERQTPSEQDSRNEEFTPAVSDEIQSILRAAGLKVATQKYEYTSSGITHQGQNVYAIIQAPRGDATEAIVLVAAWKTADDELNLNGVSLALTLAGYFKRWSLWSKDIIFVFPPDSKSGTQAWIDAYHDMQPAFVQPLPLKSGALQGGLVIEYPFDHRFESLHILYDGVNGQLPNLDLFNTAVSIAGGQMGIGSNLQEIWDHNDSYEMRLQTILRGMVKQGFGYATGAHSSFMPYHIDAITLQPKGDGWQDEMALGRTIEGLCRSLNNLLEHLHQSFFFYLLMQTNRFVSIGTYLPSAMLIAGNFTIMAIALWLRTGYYTGLEQTAVKPPGTAEETNKQAATLTEKSGANTAQQPAVKTVSSSIIERQLALPLTLVVSLHLLGLVPLYIFNNINHQYYPTATYASIAINAILPSVLAASLTRGLTTTPRDQSQQSLLIKSFSLLVLGLFLSTLATLNFSLSFMIGLLCTPLSFVNRIDSRTASRPVRSVLAVAGLVLLNVLSPPVVLLGACRYSGVDVETVLTQAAFGWDVWGMWTQVVVWCVWWPAWVTGCALLGFSLF
;
A
#
# COMPACT_ATOMS: atom_id res chain seq x y z
N MET A 1 37.10 -7.65 3.98
CA MET A 1 35.87 -8.43 3.71
C MET A 1 34.71 -7.47 3.73
N ALA A 2 33.82 -7.48 2.74
CA ALA A 2 32.64 -6.62 2.76
C ALA A 2 31.62 -7.17 3.77
N THR A 3 31.13 -6.32 4.67
CA THR A 3 29.88 -6.59 5.39
C THR A 3 28.73 -6.54 4.38
N PRO A 4 27.82 -7.53 4.37
CA PRO A 4 26.64 -7.46 3.50
C PRO A 4 25.81 -6.23 3.89
N ALA A 5 25.27 -5.52 2.89
CA ALA A 5 24.34 -4.42 3.14
C ALA A 5 23.18 -4.93 4.01
N ALA A 6 22.90 -4.22 5.10
CA ALA A 6 21.77 -4.57 5.96
C ALA A 6 20.48 -4.41 5.15
N LEU A 7 19.73 -5.50 5.00
CA LEU A 7 18.36 -5.43 4.50
C LEU A 7 17.58 -4.42 5.35
N PRO A 8 16.74 -3.54 4.75
CA PRO A 8 15.89 -2.65 5.52
C PRO A 8 15.08 -3.49 6.52
N PRO A 9 14.93 -3.03 7.78
CA PRO A 9 14.38 -3.85 8.84
C PRO A 9 12.98 -4.34 8.44
N LEU A 10 12.83 -5.67 8.33
CA LEU A 10 11.58 -6.29 7.92
C LEU A 10 10.42 -5.71 8.73
N PRO A 11 9.29 -5.32 8.11
CA PRO A 11 8.15 -4.74 8.83
C PRO A 11 7.60 -5.71 9.89
N PHE A 12 7.87 -7.02 9.70
CA PHE A 12 7.78 -8.03 10.74
C PHE A 12 8.99 -7.96 11.69
N ASN A 13 8.91 -7.13 12.74
CA ASN A 13 9.85 -7.23 13.86
C ASN A 13 9.44 -8.40 14.77
N PRO A 14 10.24 -9.49 14.85
CA PRO A 14 9.85 -10.68 15.63
C PRO A 14 9.77 -10.40 17.14
N SER A 15 10.44 -9.37 17.66
CA SER A 15 10.31 -8.97 19.06
C SER A 15 8.93 -8.35 19.35
N ARG A 16 8.33 -7.62 18.40
CA ARG A 16 6.96 -7.09 18.53
C ARG A 16 5.93 -8.22 18.56
N VAL A 17 6.04 -9.21 17.67
CA VAL A 17 5.12 -10.37 17.64
C VAL A 17 5.31 -11.25 18.89
N ARG A 18 6.56 -11.50 19.32
CA ARG A 18 6.84 -12.16 20.61
C ARG A 18 6.24 -11.38 21.77
N SER A 19 6.35 -10.06 21.80
CA SER A 19 5.76 -9.21 22.85
C SER A 19 4.23 -9.27 22.86
N TYR A 20 3.58 -9.23 21.68
CA TYR A 20 2.13 -9.37 21.55
C TYR A 20 1.65 -10.74 22.07
N VAL A 21 2.21 -11.83 21.57
CA VAL A 21 1.85 -13.20 22.01
C VAL A 21 2.13 -13.42 23.50
N LEU A 22 3.17 -12.79 24.06
CA LEU A 22 3.45 -12.81 25.50
C LEU A 22 2.49 -11.93 26.33
N ARG A 23 1.87 -10.90 25.75
CA ARG A 23 0.89 -10.04 26.45
C ARG A 23 -0.55 -10.57 26.45
N LEU A 24 -0.88 -11.54 25.58
CA LEU A 24 -2.23 -12.10 25.46
C LEU A 24 -2.84 -12.51 26.84
N PRO A 25 -4.10 -12.11 27.12
CA PRO A 25 -4.85 -12.53 28.32
C PRO A 25 -4.96 -14.03 28.52
N LEU A 26 -5.18 -14.44 29.78
CA LEU A 26 -5.04 -15.84 30.21
C LEU A 26 -6.01 -16.82 29.53
N PHE A 27 -7.32 -16.55 29.53
CA PHE A 27 -8.29 -17.47 28.94
C PHE A 27 -8.13 -17.55 27.42
N THR A 28 -7.83 -16.42 26.78
CA THR A 28 -7.47 -16.33 25.37
C THR A 28 -6.27 -17.23 25.06
N ARG A 29 -5.16 -17.10 25.82
CA ARG A 29 -3.99 -17.97 25.68
C ARG A 29 -4.32 -19.45 25.88
N LEU A 30 -5.14 -19.79 26.88
CA LEU A 30 -5.55 -21.18 27.16
C LEU A 30 -6.42 -21.76 26.01
N VAL A 31 -7.31 -20.96 25.41
CA VAL A 31 -8.09 -21.36 24.23
C VAL A 31 -7.19 -21.62 23.04
N LEU A 32 -6.27 -20.72 22.72
CA LEU A 32 -5.35 -20.90 21.59
C LEU A 32 -4.45 -22.13 21.79
N LEU A 33 -3.95 -22.34 23.00
CA LEU A 33 -3.18 -23.52 23.37
C LEU A 33 -4.03 -24.80 23.22
N ALA A 34 -5.29 -24.79 23.67
CA ALA A 34 -6.18 -25.94 23.52
C ALA A 34 -6.45 -26.28 22.04
N ILE A 35 -6.67 -25.28 21.18
CA ILE A 35 -6.81 -25.49 19.72
C ILE A 35 -5.55 -26.14 19.14
N ILE A 36 -4.35 -25.64 19.50
CA ILE A 36 -3.07 -26.20 19.05
C ILE A 36 -2.88 -27.63 19.56
N VAL A 37 -3.21 -27.91 20.83
CA VAL A 37 -3.09 -29.24 21.43
C VAL A 37 -4.06 -30.24 20.80
N PHE A 38 -5.33 -29.88 20.59
CA PHE A 38 -6.29 -30.76 19.91
C PHE A 38 -5.94 -31.00 18.44
N TRP A 39 -5.36 -30.02 17.75
CA TRP A 39 -4.81 -30.23 16.40
C TRP A 39 -3.58 -31.15 16.41
N LEU A 40 -2.63 -30.99 17.34
CA LEU A 40 -1.49 -31.91 17.48
C LEU A 40 -1.95 -33.33 17.84
N LEU A 41 -3.02 -33.47 18.64
CA LEU A 41 -3.65 -34.75 18.94
C LEU A 41 -4.44 -35.33 17.75
N GLU A 42 -4.74 -34.56 16.69
CA GLU A 42 -5.28 -35.09 15.42
C GLU A 42 -4.22 -35.88 14.63
N LEU A 43 -2.93 -35.70 14.92
CA LEU A 43 -1.82 -36.35 14.21
C LEU A 43 -1.56 -37.81 14.65
N GLN A 44 -2.15 -38.27 15.75
CA GLN A 44 -2.03 -39.67 16.21
C GLN A 44 -3.19 -40.53 15.68
N THR A 45 -2.91 -41.83 15.50
CA THR A 45 -3.82 -42.79 14.85
C THR A 45 -4.53 -43.75 15.81
N VAL A 46 -4.38 -43.55 17.14
CA VAL A 46 -4.94 -44.43 18.17
C VAL A 46 -6.44 -44.20 18.37
N TRP A 47 -6.91 -42.95 18.24
CA TRP A 47 -8.32 -42.60 18.35
C TRP A 47 -8.65 -41.30 17.59
N SER A 48 -9.88 -41.21 17.06
CA SER A 48 -10.32 -40.05 16.27
C SER A 48 -10.78 -38.90 17.18
N VAL A 49 -9.87 -37.94 17.43
CA VAL A 49 -10.17 -36.68 18.12
C VAL A 49 -11.31 -35.92 17.45
N LYS A 50 -11.36 -35.96 16.10
CA LYS A 50 -12.45 -35.37 15.31
C LYS A 50 -13.80 -36.00 15.65
N GLN A 51 -13.89 -37.33 15.66
CA GLN A 51 -15.15 -38.02 15.99
C GLN A 51 -15.55 -37.82 17.45
N TRP A 52 -14.58 -37.76 18.38
CA TRP A 52 -14.87 -37.51 19.79
C TRP A 52 -15.49 -36.13 20.05
N GLY A 53 -14.89 -35.07 19.50
CA GLY A 53 -15.24 -33.69 19.88
C GLY A 53 -16.17 -32.93 18.92
N SER A 54 -16.46 -33.46 17.72
CA SER A 54 -17.32 -32.76 16.75
C SER A 54 -18.82 -32.80 17.12
N LEU A 55 -19.53 -31.75 16.70
CA LEU A 55 -20.97 -31.61 16.87
C LEU A 55 -21.70 -32.42 15.79
N ILE A 56 -22.08 -33.66 16.11
CA ILE A 56 -22.80 -34.59 15.24
C ILE A 56 -24.23 -34.73 15.76
N PRO A 57 -25.26 -34.13 15.12
CA PRO A 57 -26.62 -34.05 15.66
C PRO A 57 -27.26 -35.36 16.13
N GLU A 58 -27.02 -36.50 15.47
CA GLU A 58 -27.57 -37.80 15.88
C GLU A 58 -26.88 -38.39 17.12
N GLU A 59 -25.57 -38.19 17.27
CA GLU A 59 -24.78 -38.76 18.37
C GLU A 59 -24.97 -38.02 19.72
N ILE A 60 -25.73 -36.92 19.74
CA ILE A 60 -26.04 -36.16 20.96
C ILE A 60 -27.05 -36.91 21.85
N ASN A 61 -26.58 -37.29 23.03
CA ASN A 61 -27.30 -37.90 24.15
C ASN A 61 -26.69 -37.41 25.47
N ILE A 62 -27.22 -37.85 26.63
CA ILE A 62 -26.78 -37.38 27.96
C ILE A 62 -25.27 -37.60 28.18
N GLY A 63 -24.69 -38.72 27.72
CA GLY A 63 -23.27 -39.02 27.85
C GLY A 63 -22.36 -38.25 26.88
N THR A 64 -22.91 -37.65 25.82
CA THR A 64 -22.15 -36.92 24.79
C THR A 64 -22.39 -35.40 24.80
N MET A 65 -23.15 -34.87 25.77
CA MET A 65 -23.44 -33.43 25.90
C MET A 65 -22.18 -32.53 25.96
N TYR A 66 -21.00 -33.06 26.32
CA TYR A 66 -19.73 -32.33 26.26
C TYR A 66 -19.43 -31.79 24.85
N ARG A 67 -19.94 -32.44 23.79
CA ARG A 67 -19.82 -31.99 22.39
C ARG A 67 -20.51 -30.67 22.10
N LEU A 68 -21.39 -30.17 22.98
CA LEU A 68 -21.94 -28.81 22.91
C LEU A 68 -20.92 -27.73 23.29
N ASN A 69 -19.74 -28.12 23.79
CA ASN A 69 -18.64 -27.24 24.22
C ASN A 69 -17.27 -27.61 23.62
N THR A 70 -17.03 -28.85 23.21
CA THR A 70 -15.72 -29.27 22.64
C THR A 70 -15.57 -28.99 21.14
N TYR A 71 -16.67 -28.91 20.37
CA TYR A 71 -16.63 -28.69 18.93
C TYR A 71 -15.84 -27.47 18.43
N PRO A 72 -15.73 -26.32 19.14
CA PRO A 72 -14.97 -25.17 18.66
C PRO A 72 -13.45 -25.41 18.67
N PHE A 73 -12.96 -26.36 19.48
CA PHE A 73 -11.54 -26.67 19.59
C PHE A 73 -11.06 -27.63 18.49
N ILE A 74 -11.97 -28.44 17.93
CA ILE A 74 -11.69 -29.44 16.91
C ILE A 74 -11.61 -28.81 15.52
N HIS A 75 -10.61 -29.15 14.72
CA HIS A 75 -10.39 -28.57 13.39
C HIS A 75 -10.02 -29.68 12.39
N PHE A 76 -10.27 -29.46 11.09
CA PHE A 76 -9.85 -30.38 10.02
C PHE A 76 -8.45 -29.98 9.53
N GLY A 77 -7.42 -30.43 10.24
CA GLY A 77 -6.01 -30.18 9.91
C GLY A 77 -5.52 -28.74 10.06
N PHE A 78 -4.23 -28.55 9.74
CA PHE A 78 -3.44 -27.38 10.08
C PHE A 78 -4.01 -26.05 9.55
N PHE A 79 -4.34 -25.96 8.27
CA PHE A 79 -4.83 -24.70 7.68
C PHE A 79 -6.16 -24.26 8.27
N HIS A 80 -7.03 -25.20 8.64
CA HIS A 80 -8.28 -24.87 9.34
C HIS A 80 -7.98 -24.35 10.74
N ALA A 81 -7.14 -25.02 11.52
CA ALA A 81 -6.73 -24.56 12.85
C ALA A 81 -6.06 -23.17 12.81
N PHE A 82 -5.13 -22.95 11.88
CA PHE A 82 -4.37 -21.71 11.74
C PHE A 82 -5.25 -20.50 11.39
N LEU A 83 -6.14 -20.63 10.39
CA LEU A 83 -7.04 -19.54 9.99
C LEU A 83 -8.05 -19.20 11.09
N ASN A 84 -8.57 -20.20 11.80
CA ASN A 84 -9.45 -19.99 12.94
C ASN A 84 -8.72 -19.31 14.11
N LEU A 85 -7.48 -19.71 14.41
CA LEU A 85 -6.65 -19.08 15.45
C LEU A 85 -6.36 -17.61 15.13
N LEU A 86 -5.98 -17.30 13.88
CA LEU A 86 -5.71 -15.94 13.42
C LEU A 86 -6.96 -15.04 13.50
N ALA A 87 -8.12 -15.56 13.11
CA ALA A 87 -9.39 -14.81 13.17
C ALA A 87 -9.95 -14.66 14.59
N LEU A 88 -9.75 -15.66 15.47
CA LEU A 88 -10.27 -15.66 16.84
C LEU A 88 -9.47 -14.77 17.79
N THR A 89 -8.14 -14.79 17.70
CA THR A 89 -7.23 -14.14 18.65
C THR A 89 -7.63 -12.69 19.02
N PRO A 90 -7.75 -11.74 18.06
CA PRO A 90 -8.04 -10.34 18.41
C PRO A 90 -9.48 -10.13 18.91
N LEU A 91 -10.43 -10.98 18.53
CA LEU A 91 -11.81 -10.90 19.00
C LEU A 91 -11.95 -11.42 20.44
N LEU A 92 -11.24 -12.51 20.76
CA LEU A 92 -11.29 -13.15 22.07
C LEU A 92 -10.48 -12.38 23.12
N GLU A 93 -9.29 -11.88 22.75
CA GLU A 93 -8.48 -10.95 23.58
C GLU A 93 -9.31 -9.75 24.02
N ARG A 94 -9.98 -9.10 23.06
CA ARG A 94 -10.83 -7.93 23.33
C ARG A 94 -12.03 -8.27 24.20
N PHE A 95 -12.66 -9.42 23.98
CA PHE A 95 -13.77 -9.88 24.82
C PHE A 95 -13.34 -10.11 26.28
N GLU A 96 -12.20 -10.75 26.49
CA GLU A 96 -11.66 -11.03 27.83
C GLU A 96 -11.24 -9.75 28.56
N ALA A 97 -10.61 -8.80 27.87
CA ALA A 97 -10.26 -7.49 28.44
C ALA A 97 -11.49 -6.68 28.91
N GLU A 98 -12.61 -6.77 28.17
CA GLU A 98 -13.85 -6.05 28.49
C GLU A 98 -14.67 -6.73 29.62
N HIS A 99 -14.70 -8.07 29.67
CA HIS A 99 -15.60 -8.81 30.56
C HIS A 99 -14.89 -9.47 31.77
N GLY A 100 -13.57 -9.62 31.73
CA GLY A 100 -12.76 -10.33 32.74
C GLY A 100 -12.68 -11.84 32.50
N THR A 101 -11.56 -12.46 32.92
CA THR A 101 -11.20 -13.86 32.60
C THR A 101 -12.26 -14.86 33.08
N LEU A 102 -12.74 -14.78 34.33
CA LEU A 102 -13.78 -15.69 34.83
C LEU A 102 -15.12 -15.56 34.08
N THR A 103 -15.49 -14.34 33.68
CA THR A 103 -16.72 -14.08 32.91
C THR A 103 -16.61 -14.69 31.52
N ALA A 104 -15.44 -14.57 30.88
CA ALA A 104 -15.17 -15.19 29.58
C ALA A 104 -15.25 -16.72 29.67
N VAL A 105 -14.60 -17.34 30.66
CA VAL A 105 -14.71 -18.79 30.93
C VAL A 105 -16.17 -19.24 31.10
N ALA A 106 -16.94 -18.55 31.95
CA ALA A 106 -18.33 -18.91 32.23
C ALA A 106 -19.26 -18.77 31.02
N LEU A 107 -19.04 -17.76 30.17
CA LEU A 107 -19.86 -17.54 28.98
C LEU A 107 -19.49 -18.48 27.82
N PHE A 108 -18.21 -18.73 27.59
CA PHE A 108 -17.74 -19.57 26.47
C PHE A 108 -17.88 -21.07 26.71
N PHE A 109 -17.72 -21.58 27.94
CA PHE A 109 -18.06 -22.97 28.28
C PHE A 109 -19.54 -23.15 28.67
N GLY A 110 -20.34 -22.08 28.55
CA GLY A 110 -21.77 -22.06 28.80
C GLY A 110 -22.56 -21.57 27.56
N PRO A 111 -23.36 -20.48 27.68
CA PRO A 111 -24.33 -20.08 26.66
C PRO A 111 -23.73 -19.82 25.27
N LEU A 112 -22.50 -19.28 25.17
CA LEU A 112 -21.96 -18.86 23.87
C LEU A 112 -21.46 -20.03 23.00
N SER A 113 -21.27 -21.22 23.56
CA SER A 113 -21.01 -22.46 22.78
C SER A 113 -22.25 -23.33 22.66
N THR A 114 -22.98 -23.48 23.77
CA THR A 114 -24.13 -24.38 23.86
C THR A 114 -25.38 -23.87 23.14
N PHE A 115 -25.63 -22.56 23.08
CA PHE A 115 -26.81 -22.03 22.37
C PHE A 115 -26.66 -22.07 20.84
N PRO A 116 -25.51 -21.74 20.21
CA PRO A 116 -25.32 -21.97 18.78
C PRO A 116 -25.40 -23.45 18.42
N ALA A 117 -24.81 -24.33 19.25
CA ALA A 117 -24.87 -25.78 19.07
C ALA A 117 -26.29 -26.33 19.20
N GLY A 118 -27.05 -25.90 20.21
CA GLY A 118 -28.43 -26.30 20.42
C GLY A 118 -29.35 -25.83 19.28
N ALA A 119 -29.23 -24.56 18.86
CA ALA A 119 -29.97 -24.04 17.72
C ALA A 119 -29.62 -24.78 16.41
N TYR A 120 -28.34 -25.11 16.21
CA TYR A 120 -27.89 -25.93 15.08
C TYR A 120 -28.52 -27.32 15.10
N ILE A 121 -28.46 -28.05 16.22
CA ILE A 121 -29.07 -29.38 16.35
C ILE A 121 -30.58 -29.33 16.11
N VAL A 122 -31.29 -28.36 16.68
CA VAL A 122 -32.74 -28.21 16.50
C VAL A 122 -33.09 -28.07 15.01
N ILE A 123 -32.38 -27.21 14.28
CA ILE A 123 -32.67 -26.99 12.86
C ILE A 123 -32.21 -28.17 12.00
N GLU A 124 -30.97 -28.64 12.15
CA GLU A 124 -30.40 -29.68 11.31
C GLU A 124 -31.12 -31.04 11.51
N ARG A 125 -31.37 -31.45 12.76
CA ARG A 125 -31.97 -32.75 13.09
C ARG A 125 -33.49 -32.77 12.95
N PHE A 126 -34.20 -31.76 13.48
CA PHE A 126 -35.67 -31.80 13.59
C PHE A 126 -36.41 -31.03 12.49
N VAL A 127 -35.77 -30.06 11.84
CA VAL A 127 -36.37 -29.34 10.69
C VAL A 127 -35.86 -29.92 9.38
N LEU A 128 -34.55 -29.99 9.20
CA LEU A 128 -33.92 -30.40 7.94
C LEU A 128 -33.73 -31.92 7.78
N HIS A 129 -33.90 -32.70 8.86
CA HIS A 129 -33.77 -34.15 8.90
C HIS A 129 -32.40 -34.64 8.37
N ARG A 130 -31.33 -34.05 8.92
CA ARG A 130 -29.93 -34.29 8.55
C ARG A 130 -29.03 -34.48 9.77
N ASN A 131 -27.82 -34.98 9.49
CA ASN A 131 -26.77 -35.23 10.47
C ASN A 131 -25.42 -34.69 9.97
N THR A 132 -25.36 -33.44 9.52
CA THR A 132 -24.09 -32.82 9.10
C THR A 132 -23.23 -32.52 10.32
N GLU A 133 -21.97 -32.96 10.31
CA GLU A 133 -20.99 -32.67 11.37
C GLU A 133 -20.52 -31.19 11.36
N VAL A 134 -20.30 -30.60 12.53
CA VAL A 134 -19.73 -29.25 12.67
C VAL A 134 -18.62 -29.21 13.72
N PHE A 135 -17.54 -28.48 13.41
CA PHE A 135 -16.38 -28.29 14.27
C PHE A 135 -15.62 -27.00 13.86
N GLY A 136 -14.83 -26.45 14.78
CA GLY A 136 -13.92 -25.32 14.55
C GLY A 136 -14.38 -24.00 15.15
N ALA A 137 -13.41 -23.16 15.55
CA ALA A 137 -13.68 -21.96 16.33
C ALA A 137 -14.36 -20.82 15.55
N SER A 138 -14.60 -20.99 14.25
CA SER A 138 -15.32 -20.05 13.38
C SER A 138 -16.71 -19.70 13.90
N VAL A 139 -17.36 -20.60 14.66
CA VAL A 139 -18.61 -20.31 15.37
C VAL A 139 -18.42 -19.22 16.44
N TRP A 140 -17.31 -19.23 17.19
CA TRP A 140 -16.99 -18.14 18.13
C TRP A 140 -16.62 -16.85 17.39
N VAL A 141 -15.88 -16.94 16.28
CA VAL A 141 -15.57 -15.77 15.42
C VAL A 141 -16.87 -15.10 14.93
N PHE A 142 -17.80 -15.87 14.35
CA PHE A 142 -19.07 -15.34 13.84
C PHE A 142 -20.03 -14.86 14.94
N LEU A 143 -20.00 -15.47 16.13
CA LEU A 143 -20.75 -14.98 17.30
C LEU A 143 -20.21 -13.63 17.78
N LEU A 144 -18.89 -13.48 17.89
CA LEU A 144 -18.24 -12.24 18.32
C LEU A 144 -18.43 -11.12 17.29
N LEU A 145 -18.29 -11.41 16.00
CA LEU A 145 -18.63 -10.47 14.92
C LEU A 145 -20.11 -10.09 14.94
N GLY A 146 -21.00 -11.05 15.22
CA GLY A 146 -22.44 -10.80 15.40
C GLY A 146 -22.72 -9.80 16.54
N SER A 147 -22.12 -10.02 17.71
CA SER A 147 -22.33 -9.15 18.87
C SER A 147 -21.74 -7.77 18.69
N GLU A 148 -20.55 -7.67 18.09
CA GLU A 148 -19.91 -6.39 17.80
C GLU A 148 -20.65 -5.61 16.71
N ALA A 149 -21.12 -6.24 15.63
CA ALA A 149 -21.89 -5.54 14.60
C ALA A 149 -23.18 -4.90 15.12
N ILE A 150 -23.82 -5.48 16.15
CA ILE A 150 -24.97 -4.87 16.85
C ILE A 150 -24.54 -3.72 17.78
N ARG A 151 -23.35 -3.78 18.37
CA ARG A 151 -22.77 -2.67 19.15
C ARG A 151 -22.42 -1.50 18.23
N THR A 152 -21.73 -1.76 17.12
CA THR A 152 -21.39 -0.77 16.09
C THR A 152 -22.66 -0.19 15.45
N PHE A 153 -23.70 -0.99 15.19
CA PHE A 153 -24.97 -0.47 14.67
C PHE A 153 -25.66 0.57 15.58
N LYS A 154 -25.40 0.55 16.90
CA LYS A 154 -25.94 1.55 17.85
C LYS A 154 -25.23 2.90 17.77
N SER A 155 -23.99 2.97 17.26
CA SER A 155 -23.24 4.23 17.08
C SER A 155 -23.16 4.67 15.62
N ASN A 156 -23.01 3.71 14.71
CA ASN A 156 -22.89 3.88 13.27
C ASN A 156 -23.89 2.96 12.57
N PRO A 157 -25.16 3.38 12.37
CA PRO A 157 -26.22 2.49 11.90
C PRO A 157 -26.08 2.04 10.44
N TYR A 158 -25.33 2.77 9.60
CA TYR A 158 -25.17 2.44 8.18
C TYR A 158 -23.73 2.57 7.70
N PHE A 159 -23.34 1.67 6.80
CA PHE A 159 -22.19 1.83 5.90
C PHE A 159 -22.66 2.37 4.55
N SER A 160 -22.00 3.41 4.02
CA SER A 160 -22.36 4.07 2.77
C SER A 160 -21.55 3.53 1.58
N LEU A 161 -22.24 2.89 0.63
CA LEU A 161 -21.69 2.49 -0.67
C LEU A 161 -22.30 3.37 -1.77
N GLY A 162 -21.63 4.50 -2.03
CA GLY A 162 -22.19 5.57 -2.85
C GLY A 162 -23.53 6.05 -2.26
N PRO A 163 -24.64 6.06 -3.03
CA PRO A 163 -25.95 6.47 -2.52
C PRO A 163 -26.60 5.45 -1.58
N TYR A 164 -26.11 4.21 -1.50
CA TYR A 164 -26.77 3.13 -0.76
C TYR A 164 -26.28 3.05 0.69
N LYS A 165 -27.22 3.18 1.64
CA LYS A 165 -26.98 3.02 3.08
C LYS A 165 -27.29 1.58 3.52
N ILE A 166 -26.26 0.75 3.67
CA ILE A 166 -26.40 -0.65 4.11
C ILE A 166 -26.34 -0.71 5.65
N PRO A 167 -27.32 -1.31 6.35
CA PRO A 167 -27.31 -1.36 7.82
C PRO A 167 -26.12 -2.13 8.39
N THR A 168 -25.35 -1.54 9.30
CA THR A 168 -24.07 -2.09 9.79
C THR A 168 -24.20 -3.48 10.42
N TRP A 169 -25.35 -3.80 11.01
CA TRP A 169 -25.64 -5.12 11.58
C TRP A 169 -25.58 -6.27 10.56
N THR A 170 -25.72 -6.00 9.26
CA THR A 170 -25.68 -7.04 8.21
C THR A 170 -24.26 -7.49 7.85
N SER A 171 -23.22 -6.80 8.33
CA SER A 171 -21.82 -7.12 7.99
C SER A 171 -21.37 -8.56 8.31
N PRO A 172 -21.80 -9.22 9.42
CA PRO A 172 -21.45 -10.62 9.67
C PRO A 172 -22.19 -11.58 8.74
N LEU A 173 -23.40 -11.24 8.29
CA LEU A 173 -24.15 -12.04 7.31
C LEU A 173 -23.49 -11.98 5.93
N PHE A 174 -22.97 -10.82 5.54
CA PHE A 174 -22.17 -10.69 4.32
C PHE A 174 -20.87 -11.52 4.41
N ALA A 175 -20.13 -11.41 5.52
CA ALA A 175 -18.94 -12.22 5.77
C ALA A 175 -19.25 -13.74 5.79
N CYS A 176 -20.35 -14.15 6.39
CA CYS A 176 -20.83 -15.55 6.39
C CYS A 176 -21.18 -16.04 4.98
N GLY A 177 -21.81 -15.18 4.16
CA GLY A 177 -22.05 -15.45 2.74
C GLY A 177 -20.74 -15.64 1.95
N LEU A 178 -19.75 -14.77 2.15
CA LEU A 178 -18.42 -14.89 1.51
C LEU A 178 -17.70 -16.18 1.96
N VAL A 179 -17.63 -16.45 3.26
CA VAL A 179 -17.01 -17.68 3.80
C VAL A 179 -17.69 -18.93 3.25
N SER A 180 -19.03 -18.94 3.17
CA SER A 180 -19.80 -20.06 2.59
C SER A 180 -19.68 -20.20 1.06
N ILE A 181 -19.05 -19.23 0.38
CA ILE A 181 -18.74 -19.28 -1.06
C ILE A 181 -17.28 -19.69 -1.30
N PHE A 182 -16.35 -19.21 -0.48
CA PHE A 182 -14.90 -19.39 -0.68
C PHE A 182 -14.28 -20.53 0.14
N VAL A 183 -14.82 -20.87 1.31
CA VAL A 183 -14.31 -21.93 2.18
C VAL A 183 -15.11 -23.21 1.99
N GLN A 184 -14.47 -24.23 1.43
CA GLN A 184 -15.09 -25.54 1.24
C GLN A 184 -15.43 -26.18 2.59
N ASN A 185 -16.56 -26.89 2.65
CA ASN A 185 -17.10 -27.56 3.85
C ASN A 185 -17.46 -26.63 5.03
N ALA A 186 -17.55 -25.30 4.83
CA ALA A 186 -18.05 -24.38 5.85
C ALA A 186 -19.56 -24.58 6.11
N SER A 187 -19.93 -24.75 7.39
CA SER A 187 -21.35 -24.90 7.79
C SER A 187 -22.05 -23.54 7.89
N LEU A 188 -22.61 -23.10 6.76
CA LEU A 188 -23.46 -21.91 6.66
C LEU A 188 -24.52 -21.85 7.78
N LEU A 189 -25.17 -22.98 8.09
CA LEU A 189 -26.18 -23.03 9.16
C LEU A 189 -25.56 -22.84 10.55
N GLY A 190 -24.41 -23.47 10.83
CA GLY A 190 -23.69 -23.26 12.08
C GLY A 190 -23.25 -21.81 12.28
N HIS A 191 -22.77 -21.16 11.21
CA HIS A 191 -22.40 -19.73 11.23
C HIS A 191 -23.62 -18.80 11.36
N LEU A 192 -24.76 -19.13 10.78
CA LEU A 192 -26.00 -18.37 10.97
C LEU A 192 -26.54 -18.51 12.41
N CYS A 193 -26.51 -19.70 13.01
CA CYS A 193 -26.82 -19.91 14.43
C CYS A 193 -25.88 -19.11 15.34
N ALA A 194 -24.58 -19.08 15.01
CA ALA A 194 -23.59 -18.27 15.72
C ALA A 194 -23.90 -16.77 15.68
N ILE A 195 -24.17 -16.23 14.50
CA ILE A 195 -24.52 -14.80 14.31
C ILE A 195 -25.80 -14.46 15.06
N PHE A 196 -26.82 -15.32 15.02
CA PHE A 196 -28.07 -15.11 15.75
C PHE A 196 -27.86 -15.01 17.28
N VAL A 197 -27.09 -15.93 17.87
CA VAL A 197 -26.73 -15.86 19.30
C VAL A 197 -25.85 -14.63 19.60
N GLY A 198 -24.94 -14.28 18.68
CA GLY A 198 -24.15 -13.04 18.74
C GLY A 198 -25.04 -11.79 18.79
N TYR A 199 -26.08 -11.73 17.95
CA TYR A 199 -27.07 -10.64 17.98
C TYR A 199 -27.82 -10.60 19.32
N LEU A 200 -28.25 -11.74 19.86
CA LEU A 200 -28.89 -11.79 21.19
C LEU A 200 -27.95 -11.30 22.31
N PHE A 201 -26.65 -11.58 22.21
CA PHE A 201 -25.64 -11.04 23.14
C PHE A 201 -25.47 -9.51 22.97
N GLY A 202 -25.30 -9.01 21.75
CA GLY A 202 -25.12 -7.58 21.45
C GLY A 202 -26.36 -6.71 21.74
N LEU A 203 -27.56 -7.27 21.63
CA LEU A 203 -28.80 -6.66 22.09
C LEU A 203 -28.91 -6.65 23.61
N GLY A 204 -28.31 -7.63 24.29
CA GLY A 204 -28.22 -7.73 25.75
C GLY A 204 -29.12 -8.78 26.39
N TYR A 205 -29.88 -9.55 25.61
CA TYR A 205 -30.78 -10.59 26.14
C TYR A 205 -30.03 -11.70 26.89
N LEU A 206 -28.80 -12.01 26.49
CA LEU A 206 -27.98 -13.03 27.16
C LEU A 206 -27.29 -12.53 28.45
N LYS A 207 -27.48 -11.27 28.86
CA LYS A 207 -26.92 -10.74 30.12
C LYS A 207 -27.37 -11.50 31.36
N VAL A 208 -28.51 -12.20 31.31
CA VAL A 208 -29.03 -13.05 32.40
C VAL A 208 -28.06 -14.18 32.77
N PHE A 209 -27.20 -14.61 31.83
CA PHE A 209 -26.20 -15.67 32.05
C PHE A 209 -24.82 -15.14 32.47
N VAL A 210 -24.66 -13.83 32.65
CA VAL A 210 -23.41 -13.24 33.19
C VAL A 210 -23.37 -13.49 34.70
N PRO A 211 -22.33 -14.16 35.26
CA PRO A 211 -22.27 -14.42 36.68
C PRO A 211 -22.25 -13.11 37.50
N PRO A 212 -22.98 -13.02 38.64
CA PRO A 212 -23.01 -11.81 39.45
C PRO A 212 -21.63 -11.41 39.96
N GLU A 213 -21.23 -10.14 39.81
CA GLU A 213 -19.89 -9.66 40.17
C GLU A 213 -19.49 -9.95 41.63
N LYS A 214 -20.48 -9.97 42.55
CA LYS A 214 -20.27 -10.32 43.96
C LYS A 214 -19.74 -11.75 44.13
N VAL A 215 -20.18 -12.69 43.30
CA VAL A 215 -19.70 -14.08 43.29
C VAL A 215 -18.32 -14.15 42.64
N LEU A 216 -18.11 -13.44 41.53
CA LEU A 216 -16.81 -13.41 40.85
C LEU A 216 -15.71 -12.82 41.75
N ARG A 217 -15.93 -11.65 42.36
CA ARG A 217 -14.99 -11.05 43.34
C ARG A 217 -14.72 -11.96 44.54
N TRP A 218 -15.74 -12.72 45.01
CA TRP A 218 -15.56 -13.70 46.09
C TRP A 218 -14.65 -14.87 45.66
N ILE A 219 -14.78 -15.38 44.43
CA ILE A 219 -13.88 -16.39 43.87
C ILE A 219 -12.46 -15.83 43.72
N GLU A 220 -12.31 -14.64 43.14
CA GLU A 220 -11.02 -13.98 42.92
C GLU A 220 -10.26 -13.76 44.22
N GLY A 221 -10.92 -13.18 45.23
CA GLY A 221 -10.33 -12.92 46.55
C GLY A 221 -10.03 -14.20 47.32
N LYS A 222 -10.92 -15.19 47.31
CA LYS A 222 -10.72 -16.47 48.03
C LYS A 222 -9.60 -17.32 47.44
N LEU A 223 -9.39 -17.26 46.12
CA LEU A 223 -8.34 -18.02 45.43
C LEU A 223 -7.06 -17.21 45.18
N ASN A 224 -7.06 -15.89 45.42
CA ASN A 224 -6.00 -14.94 45.06
C ASN A 224 -5.52 -15.13 43.60
N LEU A 225 -6.46 -15.08 42.65
CA LEU A 225 -6.17 -15.36 41.23
C LEU A 225 -5.20 -14.33 40.64
N LEU A 226 -5.39 -13.05 40.95
CA LEU A 226 -4.58 -11.93 40.45
C LEU A 226 -3.10 -12.05 40.88
N GLY A 227 -2.83 -12.54 42.11
CA GLY A 227 -1.47 -12.80 42.59
C GLY A 227 -0.87 -14.15 42.20
N ARG A 228 -1.63 -15.06 41.58
CA ARG A 228 -1.19 -16.43 41.25
C ARG A 228 -1.15 -16.75 39.76
N LEU A 229 -1.96 -16.09 38.94
CA LEU A 229 -2.13 -16.39 37.52
C LEU A 229 -1.66 -15.19 36.67
N PRO A 230 -0.49 -15.27 36.01
CA PRO A 230 0.02 -14.16 35.20
C PRO A 230 -0.86 -13.94 33.96
N HIS A 231 -1.15 -12.69 33.63
CA HIS A 231 -2.06 -12.26 32.54
C HIS A 231 -3.55 -12.58 32.80
N TYR A 232 -3.94 -12.86 34.04
CA TYR A 232 -5.34 -12.90 34.48
C TYR A 232 -5.95 -11.50 34.50
N VAL A 233 -7.14 -11.31 33.91
CA VAL A 233 -7.88 -10.04 33.90
C VAL A 233 -9.01 -10.11 34.94
N SER A 234 -8.90 -9.31 36.00
CA SER A 234 -9.86 -9.33 37.11
C SER A 234 -11.15 -8.53 36.86
N VAL A 235 -12.18 -8.81 37.67
CA VAL A 235 -13.47 -8.07 37.65
C VAL A 235 -13.30 -6.56 37.88
N ASP A 236 -12.23 -6.15 38.55
CA ASP A 236 -11.90 -4.75 38.86
C ASP A 236 -10.88 -4.13 37.89
N GLN A 237 -10.24 -4.94 37.03
CA GLN A 237 -9.34 -4.48 35.95
C GLN A 237 -10.01 -4.36 34.58
N LYS A 238 -11.23 -4.88 34.42
CA LYS A 238 -11.99 -4.88 33.16
C LYS A 238 -12.17 -3.46 32.60
N THR A 239 -11.89 -3.27 31.31
CA THR A 239 -11.87 -1.94 30.68
C THR A 239 -13.24 -1.46 30.21
N PHE A 240 -14.15 -1.21 31.15
CA PHE A 240 -15.38 -0.46 30.86
C PHE A 240 -15.06 0.99 30.49
N GLY A 241 -15.07 1.29 29.19
CA GLY A 241 -15.16 2.67 28.67
C GLY A 241 -13.86 3.46 28.54
N ARG A 242 -12.70 2.82 28.29
CA ARG A 242 -11.47 3.56 27.90
C ARG A 242 -10.68 2.87 26.79
N TYR A 243 -10.27 3.67 25.80
CA TYR A 243 -9.68 3.32 24.49
C TYR A 243 -10.65 2.79 23.41
N GLY A 244 -10.47 3.27 22.17
CA GLY A 244 -11.10 2.71 20.97
C GLY A 244 -11.96 3.67 20.11
N VAL A 245 -12.39 4.82 20.63
CA VAL A 245 -13.10 5.85 19.85
C VAL A 245 -12.12 6.98 19.50
N LEU A 246 -11.71 7.03 18.23
CA LEU A 246 -11.16 8.26 17.65
C LEU A 246 -12.28 9.32 17.60
N PRO A 247 -12.02 10.59 17.91
CA PRO A 247 -13.03 11.64 17.87
C PRO A 247 -13.39 12.01 16.42
N THR A 248 -14.30 11.25 15.81
CA THR A 248 -14.90 11.60 14.52
C THR A 248 -15.82 12.81 14.70
N THR A 249 -15.29 14.00 14.41
CA THR A 249 -15.96 15.30 14.53
C THR A 249 -17.01 15.53 13.41
N THR A 250 -18.09 14.74 13.41
CA THR A 250 -19.25 15.00 12.56
C THR A 250 -20.22 15.98 13.24
N ALA A 251 -19.95 17.27 13.12
CA ALA A 251 -20.98 18.29 13.30
C ALA A 251 -22.02 18.13 12.16
N GLY A 252 -23.31 18.09 12.51
CA GLY A 252 -24.37 17.78 11.54
C GLY A 252 -25.65 17.26 12.19
N GLY A 253 -26.25 18.06 13.07
CA GLY A 253 -27.50 17.71 13.74
C GLY A 253 -28.72 18.02 12.88
N GLU A 254 -29.26 17.03 12.18
CA GLU A 254 -30.59 17.12 11.55
C GLU A 254 -31.63 16.23 12.24
N ARG A 255 -32.90 16.61 12.10
CA ARG A 255 -33.99 16.19 13.00
C ARG A 255 -34.54 14.81 12.66
N ALA A 256 -34.88 14.04 13.69
CA ALA A 256 -35.60 12.79 13.55
C ALA A 256 -37.06 13.01 13.14
N THR A 257 -37.54 12.20 12.18
CA THR A 257 -38.97 12.07 11.82
C THR A 257 -39.39 10.60 11.96
N PRO A 258 -40.49 10.26 12.66
CA PRO A 258 -40.85 8.88 12.96
C PRO A 258 -41.80 8.24 11.93
N MET A 259 -41.70 6.90 11.80
CA MET A 259 -42.69 5.97 11.20
C MET A 259 -43.10 6.19 9.73
N SER A 260 -43.03 5.16 8.88
CA SER A 260 -43.96 4.03 8.97
C SER A 260 -43.46 2.76 8.26
N TYR A 261 -44.07 1.62 8.60
CA TYR A 261 -44.02 0.38 7.82
C TYR A 261 -45.26 0.32 6.90
N LEU A 262 -45.09 0.12 5.59
CA LEU A 262 -46.05 -0.68 4.81
C LEU A 262 -45.50 -1.17 3.44
N GLY A 263 -45.82 -2.43 3.14
CA GLY A 263 -45.94 -3.10 1.82
C GLY A 263 -45.22 -2.61 0.56
N SER A 264 -44.28 -3.43 0.07
CA SER A 264 -44.20 -3.82 -1.36
C SER A 264 -43.32 -5.07 -1.57
N SER A 265 -43.74 -6.23 -1.07
CA SER A 265 -43.03 -7.52 -1.13
C SER A 265 -43.08 -8.20 -2.51
N GLN A 266 -42.73 -7.49 -3.60
CA GLN A 266 -42.98 -7.97 -4.97
C GLN A 266 -41.90 -7.63 -6.02
N ARG A 267 -40.60 -7.75 -5.70
CA ARG A 267 -39.52 -7.69 -6.72
C ARG A 267 -38.25 -8.53 -6.50
N LEU A 268 -38.21 -9.42 -5.49
CA LEU A 268 -37.02 -10.26 -5.19
C LEU A 268 -37.02 -11.67 -5.82
N ALA A 269 -37.95 -11.99 -6.70
CA ALA A 269 -38.02 -13.29 -7.38
C ALA A 269 -36.94 -13.52 -8.47
N ALA A 270 -36.25 -12.46 -8.92
CA ALA A 270 -35.33 -12.52 -10.06
C ALA A 270 -33.94 -13.14 -9.73
N ILE A 271 -33.44 -12.99 -8.50
CA ILE A 271 -32.04 -13.30 -8.15
C ILE A 271 -31.85 -14.76 -7.70
N ARG A 272 -32.47 -15.72 -8.41
CA ARG A 272 -32.39 -17.16 -8.08
C ARG A 272 -31.90 -18.07 -9.21
N LYS A 273 -31.30 -17.51 -10.28
CA LYS A 273 -30.73 -18.26 -11.42
C LYS A 273 -29.21 -18.21 -11.68
N PRO A 274 -28.30 -17.57 -10.91
CA PRO A 274 -26.87 -17.58 -11.26
C PRO A 274 -26.23 -18.98 -11.24
N ARG A 275 -26.81 -19.94 -10.49
CA ARG A 275 -26.37 -21.34 -10.48
C ARG A 275 -26.70 -22.13 -11.76
N SER A 276 -27.55 -21.63 -12.68
CA SER A 276 -27.92 -22.37 -13.89
C SER A 276 -26.99 -22.15 -15.10
N ASN A 277 -25.97 -21.31 -14.99
CA ASN A 277 -24.98 -21.12 -16.05
C ASN A 277 -23.57 -20.86 -15.46
N PRO A 278 -22.82 -21.92 -15.10
CA PRO A 278 -21.47 -21.76 -14.57
C PRO A 278 -20.48 -21.18 -15.58
N HIS A 279 -20.70 -21.35 -16.89
CA HIS A 279 -19.84 -20.76 -17.92
C HIS A 279 -19.88 -19.23 -17.89
N PHE A 280 -21.06 -18.63 -17.80
CA PHE A 280 -21.20 -17.17 -17.65
C PHE A 280 -20.48 -16.67 -16.39
N LEU A 281 -20.68 -17.35 -15.25
CA LEU A 281 -20.17 -16.92 -13.95
C LEU A 281 -18.64 -17.07 -13.80
N PHE A 282 -18.03 -18.10 -14.39
CA PHE A 282 -16.58 -18.33 -14.28
C PHE A 282 -15.75 -17.88 -15.49
N VAL A 283 -16.36 -17.61 -16.65
CA VAL A 283 -15.63 -17.17 -17.87
C VAL A 283 -15.95 -15.73 -18.23
N HIS A 284 -17.21 -15.35 -18.40
CA HIS A 284 -17.56 -14.01 -18.90
C HIS A 284 -17.58 -12.95 -17.80
N LEU A 285 -18.27 -13.20 -16.69
CA LEU A 285 -18.43 -12.25 -15.58
C LEU A 285 -17.09 -11.69 -15.04
N PRO A 286 -16.01 -12.47 -14.87
CA PRO A 286 -14.74 -11.93 -14.37
C PRO A 286 -14.01 -11.02 -15.36
N HIS A 287 -14.08 -11.28 -16.66
CA HIS A 287 -13.51 -10.40 -17.69
C HIS A 287 -14.30 -9.09 -17.79
N ILE A 288 -15.64 -9.16 -17.71
CA ILE A 288 -16.52 -7.98 -17.67
C ILE A 288 -16.23 -7.14 -16.41
N LEU A 289 -16.12 -7.78 -15.23
CA LEU A 289 -15.85 -7.09 -13.98
C LEU A 289 -14.43 -6.47 -13.95
N SER A 290 -13.40 -7.19 -14.41
CA SER A 290 -12.04 -6.66 -14.59
C SER A 290 -12.02 -5.43 -15.50
N PHE A 291 -12.71 -5.48 -16.65
CA PHE A 291 -12.83 -4.34 -17.55
C PHE A 291 -13.57 -3.15 -16.91
N ILE A 292 -14.69 -3.40 -16.22
CA ILE A 292 -15.44 -2.37 -15.49
C ILE A 292 -14.56 -1.74 -14.40
N CYS A 293 -13.77 -2.52 -13.66
CA CYS A 293 -12.85 -2.00 -12.65
C CYS A 293 -11.77 -1.08 -13.26
N ILE A 294 -11.19 -1.44 -14.42
CA ILE A 294 -10.22 -0.60 -15.12
C ILE A 294 -10.86 0.71 -15.60
N VAL A 295 -12.00 0.63 -16.29
CA VAL A 295 -12.71 1.82 -16.80
C VAL A 295 -13.19 2.72 -15.66
N ALA A 296 -13.75 2.14 -14.59
CA ALA A 296 -14.15 2.89 -13.41
C ALA A 296 -12.96 3.55 -12.71
N GLY A 297 -11.80 2.89 -12.63
CA GLY A 297 -10.59 3.48 -12.06
C GLY A 297 -10.09 4.70 -12.85
N VAL A 298 -10.07 4.62 -14.19
CA VAL A 298 -9.69 5.74 -15.06
C VAL A 298 -10.71 6.87 -15.00
N VAL A 299 -12.01 6.57 -15.10
CA VAL A 299 -13.08 7.57 -14.98
C VAL A 299 -13.05 8.26 -13.61
N TRP A 300 -12.74 7.53 -12.53
CA TRP A 300 -12.62 8.11 -11.19
C TRP A 300 -11.50 9.15 -11.09
N LEU A 301 -10.35 8.92 -11.74
CA LEU A 301 -9.28 9.93 -11.83
C LEU A 301 -9.76 11.20 -12.55
N LEU A 302 -10.51 11.04 -13.66
CA LEU A 302 -11.07 12.15 -14.43
C LEU A 302 -12.21 12.90 -13.69
N LEU A 303 -12.81 12.33 -12.65
CA LEU A 303 -13.79 13.02 -11.81
C LEU A 303 -13.15 13.89 -10.71
N LEU A 304 -11.90 13.62 -10.32
CA LEU A 304 -11.22 14.34 -9.23
C LEU A 304 -11.09 15.88 -9.41
N PRO A 305 -10.86 16.43 -10.61
CA PRO A 305 -10.76 17.88 -10.81
C PRO A 305 -12.07 18.65 -10.59
N LEU A 306 -13.21 17.97 -10.45
CA LEU A 306 -14.52 18.61 -10.25
C LEU A 306 -14.66 19.20 -8.84
N ASN A 307 -15.53 20.19 -8.70
CA ASN A 307 -15.73 20.90 -7.43
C ASN A 307 -16.24 19.97 -6.30
N ASP A 308 -17.04 18.96 -6.61
CA ASP A 308 -17.67 18.07 -5.62
C ASP A 308 -16.71 17.01 -5.02
N TYR A 309 -15.62 16.71 -5.72
CA TYR A 309 -14.59 15.75 -5.30
C TYR A 309 -13.33 16.41 -4.74
N SER A 310 -13.27 17.75 -4.77
CA SER A 310 -12.13 18.56 -4.32
C SER A 310 -12.48 19.40 -3.09
N ARG A 311 -11.46 19.80 -2.33
CA ARG A 311 -11.58 20.66 -1.15
C ARG A 311 -10.70 21.89 -1.31
N GLN A 312 -11.14 23.03 -0.79
CA GLN A 312 -10.23 24.15 -0.57
C GLN A 312 -9.20 23.77 0.50
N THR A 313 -7.97 24.24 0.35
CA THR A 313 -6.94 24.11 1.38
C THR A 313 -7.28 24.98 2.59
N TYR A 314 -6.82 24.54 3.76
CA TYR A 314 -6.94 25.25 5.04
C TYR A 314 -5.75 24.82 5.90
N ILE A 315 -5.39 25.63 6.89
CA ILE A 315 -4.35 25.27 7.86
C ILE A 315 -5.06 24.67 9.07
N SER A 316 -4.73 23.43 9.40
CA SER A 316 -5.30 22.70 10.55
C SER A 316 -4.56 23.00 11.86
N GLU A 317 -3.24 23.14 11.78
CA GLU A 317 -2.38 23.43 12.92
C GLU A 317 -2.47 24.89 13.33
N ASN A 318 -3.11 25.14 14.48
CA ASN A 318 -3.33 26.47 15.02
C ASN A 318 -2.01 27.13 15.45
N ALA A 319 -0.99 26.36 15.84
CA ALA A 319 0.30 26.89 16.28
C ALA A 319 1.10 27.60 15.17
N LEU A 320 0.84 27.30 13.88
CA LEU A 320 1.56 27.93 12.77
C LEU A 320 1.31 29.45 12.66
N LEU A 321 0.14 29.93 13.09
CA LEU A 321 -0.23 31.36 13.14
C LEU A 321 0.24 32.16 11.88
N PRO A 322 -0.11 31.68 10.66
CA PRO A 322 0.45 32.15 9.39
C PRO A 322 0.30 33.67 9.24
N GLY A 323 1.42 34.37 9.08
CA GLY A 323 1.41 35.81 8.82
C GLY A 323 0.80 36.70 9.91
N GLN A 324 0.65 36.22 11.15
CA GLN A 324 0.11 37.04 12.25
C GLN A 324 1.10 38.09 12.79
N VAL A 325 2.39 37.96 12.48
CA VAL A 325 3.44 38.90 12.89
C VAL A 325 4.09 39.50 11.65
N HIS A 326 4.34 40.82 11.67
CA HIS A 326 5.08 41.47 10.59
C HIS A 326 6.53 40.94 10.51
N ALA A 327 6.96 40.66 9.29
CA ALA A 327 8.36 40.47 8.95
C ALA A 327 9.04 41.84 8.83
N TYR A 328 10.27 41.97 9.35
CA TYR A 328 11.02 43.24 9.43
C TYR A 328 12.27 43.26 8.55
N PHE A 329 12.60 42.15 7.88
CA PHE A 329 13.72 42.04 6.95
C PHE A 329 13.58 42.99 5.75
N SER A 330 14.28 44.12 5.78
CA SER A 330 14.19 45.19 4.77
C SER A 330 15.32 46.21 4.92
N GLY A 331 15.41 47.18 4.01
CA GLY A 331 16.22 48.39 4.16
C GLY A 331 17.72 48.12 4.31
N SER A 332 18.24 48.21 5.55
CA SER A 332 19.66 47.93 5.85
C SER A 332 20.11 46.55 5.39
N GLU A 333 19.23 45.55 5.48
CA GLU A 333 19.54 44.18 5.06
C GLU A 333 19.79 44.08 3.54
N GLN A 334 19.17 44.96 2.74
CA GLN A 334 19.39 45.01 1.28
C GLN A 334 20.79 45.50 0.91
N HIS A 335 21.40 46.35 1.75
CA HIS A 335 22.79 46.77 1.57
C HIS A 335 23.78 45.66 1.99
N ILE A 336 23.46 44.89 3.03
CA ILE A 336 24.27 43.73 3.47
C ILE A 336 24.24 42.63 2.41
N PHE A 337 23.05 42.29 1.89
CA PHE A 337 22.84 41.36 0.79
C PHE A 337 23.70 41.71 -0.44
N ARG A 338 23.66 42.98 -0.87
CA ARG A 338 24.47 43.47 -2.02
C ARG A 338 25.97 43.53 -1.72
N GLY A 339 26.37 43.51 -0.45
CA GLY A 339 27.76 43.33 -0.03
C GLY A 339 28.21 41.89 -0.23
N TYR A 340 27.57 40.93 0.44
CA TYR A 340 27.90 39.50 0.35
C TYR A 340 27.81 38.97 -1.08
N LYS A 341 26.81 39.40 -1.87
CA LYS A 341 26.72 39.07 -3.30
C LYS A 341 27.99 39.49 -4.05
N LYS A 342 28.45 40.72 -3.88
CA LYS A 342 29.65 41.25 -4.54
C LYS A 342 30.95 40.59 -4.08
N GLU A 343 31.03 40.17 -2.83
CA GLU A 343 32.18 39.42 -2.30
C GLU A 343 32.28 38.05 -2.99
N LEU A 344 31.15 37.36 -3.19
CA LEU A 344 31.06 36.10 -3.94
C LEU A 344 31.27 36.28 -5.45
N GLU A 345 30.66 37.29 -6.09
CA GLU A 345 30.89 37.65 -7.50
C GLU A 345 32.38 37.89 -7.77
N ALA A 346 33.03 38.70 -6.92
CA ALA A 346 34.45 38.99 -7.06
C ALA A 346 35.34 37.76 -6.89
N ILE A 347 34.88 36.65 -6.28
CA ILE A 347 35.63 35.38 -6.26
C ILE A 347 35.51 34.65 -7.60
N LEU A 348 34.32 34.63 -8.20
CA LEU A 348 34.08 34.03 -9.52
C LEU A 348 34.87 34.77 -10.60
N GLU A 349 34.84 36.10 -10.60
CA GLU A 349 35.65 36.96 -11.49
C GLU A 349 37.16 36.75 -11.31
N ARG A 350 37.63 36.43 -10.10
CA ARG A 350 39.05 36.16 -9.80
C ARG A 350 39.51 34.76 -10.20
N GLN A 351 38.60 33.85 -10.55
CA GLN A 351 38.91 32.47 -10.97
C GLN A 351 39.04 32.32 -12.49
N THR A 352 38.90 33.41 -13.26
CA THR A 352 38.91 33.39 -14.73
C THR A 352 40.29 33.75 -15.34
N PRO A 353 41.00 32.78 -15.92
CA PRO A 353 41.98 33.05 -16.98
C PRO A 353 41.61 32.36 -18.30
N SER A 354 41.61 33.12 -19.39
CA SER A 354 41.33 32.72 -20.78
C SER A 354 39.90 32.23 -21.10
N GLU A 355 39.53 32.39 -22.38
CA GLU A 355 38.21 32.08 -22.92
C GLU A 355 38.00 30.56 -23.11
N GLN A 356 36.74 30.14 -23.20
CA GLN A 356 36.30 28.77 -23.54
C GLN A 356 36.56 27.68 -22.49
N ASP A 357 35.97 27.81 -21.29
CA ASP A 357 35.58 26.63 -20.51
C ASP A 357 34.35 26.90 -19.62
N SER A 358 33.47 25.92 -19.43
CA SER A 358 32.21 26.08 -18.67
C SER A 358 32.37 25.85 -17.16
N ARG A 359 33.52 26.25 -16.60
CA ARG A 359 33.89 26.05 -15.18
C ARG A 359 33.61 27.27 -14.28
N ASN A 360 32.95 28.29 -14.80
CA ASN A 360 32.74 29.59 -14.13
C ASN A 360 31.80 29.57 -12.92
N GLU A 361 31.12 28.45 -12.64
CA GLU A 361 30.05 28.35 -11.63
C GLU A 361 30.29 27.22 -10.61
N GLU A 362 31.46 26.59 -10.62
CA GLU A 362 31.78 25.45 -9.74
C GLU A 362 31.99 25.89 -8.27
N PHE A 363 31.51 25.09 -7.31
CA PHE A 363 31.67 25.38 -5.89
C PHE A 363 33.11 25.10 -5.42
N THR A 364 34.00 26.06 -5.65
CA THR A 364 35.42 25.92 -5.33
C THR A 364 35.72 26.07 -3.83
N PRO A 365 36.86 25.55 -3.33
CA PRO A 365 37.27 25.72 -1.94
C PRO A 365 37.33 27.19 -1.48
N ALA A 366 37.62 28.13 -2.37
CA ALA A 366 37.61 29.56 -2.05
C ALA A 366 36.19 30.09 -1.75
N VAL A 367 35.16 29.63 -2.46
CA VAL A 367 33.75 29.95 -2.15
C VAL A 367 33.34 29.33 -0.81
N SER A 368 33.75 28.08 -0.56
CA SER A 368 33.58 27.42 0.74
C SER A 368 34.23 28.20 1.89
N ASP A 369 35.46 28.69 1.72
CA ASP A 369 36.17 29.45 2.74
C ASP A 369 35.61 30.87 2.95
N GLU A 370 35.09 31.54 1.91
CA GLU A 370 34.44 32.84 2.05
C GLU A 370 33.07 32.73 2.73
N ILE A 371 32.25 31.73 2.38
CA ILE A 371 30.99 31.43 3.09
C ILE A 371 31.28 31.16 4.57
N GLN A 372 32.34 30.39 4.88
CA GLN A 372 32.78 30.19 6.27
C GLN A 372 33.27 31.50 6.93
N SER A 373 33.97 32.37 6.21
CA SER A 373 34.46 33.68 6.67
C SER A 373 33.30 34.59 7.08
N ILE A 374 32.34 34.80 6.19
CA ILE A 374 31.13 35.61 6.41
C ILE A 374 30.33 35.09 7.62
N LEU A 375 30.09 33.77 7.70
CA LEU A 375 29.35 33.17 8.82
C LEU A 375 30.11 33.28 10.16
N ARG A 376 31.44 33.19 10.17
CA ARG A 376 32.27 33.44 11.36
C ARG A 376 32.24 34.91 11.77
N ALA A 377 32.31 35.84 10.82
CA ALA A 377 32.20 37.28 11.06
C ALA A 377 30.83 37.68 11.62
N ALA A 378 29.77 36.99 11.21
CA ALA A 378 28.42 37.10 11.79
C ALA A 378 28.30 36.50 13.21
N GLY A 379 29.36 35.92 13.77
CA GLY A 379 29.39 35.37 15.13
C GLY A 379 28.69 34.00 15.26
N LEU A 380 28.71 33.19 14.21
CA LEU A 380 28.09 31.86 14.17
C LEU A 380 29.08 30.73 14.39
N LYS A 381 28.58 29.58 14.88
CA LYS A 381 29.33 28.34 14.94
C LYS A 381 29.28 27.67 13.57
N VAL A 382 30.41 27.62 12.87
CA VAL A 382 30.52 27.13 11.49
C VAL A 382 31.28 25.81 11.44
N ALA A 383 30.78 24.86 10.66
CA ALA A 383 31.40 23.58 10.36
C ALA A 383 31.37 23.28 8.85
N THR A 384 32.12 22.26 8.44
CA THR A 384 32.05 21.71 7.09
C THR A 384 32.04 20.18 7.14
N GLN A 385 31.59 19.56 6.06
CA GLN A 385 31.48 18.12 5.91
C GLN A 385 31.84 17.74 4.47
N LYS A 386 32.80 16.84 4.25
CA LYS A 386 33.09 16.30 2.92
C LYS A 386 32.29 15.03 2.64
N TYR A 387 31.91 14.84 1.37
CA TYR A 387 31.19 13.67 0.89
C TYR A 387 31.68 13.24 -0.48
N GLU A 388 31.52 11.94 -0.76
CA GLU A 388 31.77 11.33 -2.05
C GLU A 388 30.71 10.24 -2.28
N TYR A 389 29.93 10.34 -3.36
CA TYR A 389 29.08 9.26 -3.86
C TYR A 389 29.59 8.84 -5.24
N THR A 390 29.53 7.55 -5.57
CA THR A 390 29.82 7.06 -6.93
C THR A 390 28.68 6.20 -7.43
N SER A 391 28.09 6.59 -8.56
CA SER A 391 26.96 5.89 -9.21
C SER A 391 27.21 5.82 -10.71
N SER A 392 26.93 4.69 -11.36
CA SER A 392 27.14 4.47 -12.81
C SER A 392 28.54 4.85 -13.34
N GLY A 393 29.57 4.81 -12.49
CA GLY A 393 30.94 5.24 -12.81
C GLY A 393 31.15 6.76 -12.90
N ILE A 394 30.22 7.55 -12.37
CA ILE A 394 30.35 9.00 -12.14
C ILE A 394 30.51 9.23 -10.63
N THR A 395 31.50 10.03 -10.24
CA THR A 395 31.79 10.35 -8.84
C THR A 395 31.34 11.78 -8.53
N HIS A 396 30.38 11.91 -7.62
CA HIS A 396 29.83 13.16 -7.11
C HIS A 396 30.47 13.45 -5.76
N GLN A 397 31.39 14.41 -5.71
CA GLN A 397 32.14 14.79 -4.51
C GLN A 397 31.90 16.26 -4.15
N GLY A 398 31.98 16.60 -2.87
CA GLY A 398 31.81 17.97 -2.44
C GLY A 398 32.13 18.23 -0.97
N GLN A 399 31.98 19.49 -0.57
CA GLN A 399 32.12 19.94 0.81
C GLN A 399 30.94 20.84 1.18
N ASN A 400 30.02 20.33 2.01
CA ASN A 400 28.95 21.13 2.59
C ASN A 400 29.55 22.11 3.61
N VAL A 401 29.14 23.38 3.57
CA VAL A 401 29.38 24.36 4.64
C VAL A 401 28.08 24.54 5.41
N TYR A 402 28.11 24.61 6.74
CA TYR A 402 26.91 24.89 7.52
C TYR A 402 27.21 25.62 8.83
N ALA A 403 26.22 26.35 9.34
CA ALA A 403 26.31 27.11 10.58
C ALA A 403 25.05 26.99 11.44
N ILE A 404 25.23 27.08 12.76
CA ILE A 404 24.14 26.93 13.74
C ILE A 404 23.96 28.22 14.55
N ILE A 405 22.76 28.79 14.51
CA ILE A 405 22.25 29.79 15.45
C ILE A 405 21.60 29.05 16.61
N GLN A 406 22.14 29.20 17.82
CA GLN A 406 21.53 28.64 19.01
C GLN A 406 20.38 29.54 19.52
N ALA A 407 19.26 28.92 19.89
CA ALA A 407 18.02 29.57 20.28
C ALA A 407 18.18 30.44 21.55
N PRO A 408 17.92 31.77 21.50
CA PRO A 408 17.97 32.62 22.70
C PRO A 408 16.88 32.32 23.75
N ARG A 409 15.83 31.55 23.38
CA ARG A 409 14.72 31.14 24.25
C ARG A 409 14.53 29.61 24.33
N GLY A 410 15.41 28.84 23.70
CA GLY A 410 15.33 27.37 23.64
C GLY A 410 16.40 26.70 24.49
N ASP A 411 16.25 25.39 24.67
CA ASP A 411 17.23 24.49 25.28
C ASP A 411 18.06 23.72 24.23
N ALA A 412 17.95 24.11 22.94
CA ALA A 412 18.52 23.47 21.77
C ALA A 412 18.09 22.00 21.54
N THR A 413 16.94 21.58 22.08
CA THR A 413 16.36 20.25 21.80
C THR A 413 15.67 20.14 20.44
N GLU A 414 15.37 21.27 19.79
CA GLU A 414 14.71 21.34 18.47
C GLU A 414 15.38 22.37 17.55
N ALA A 415 15.35 22.12 16.24
CA ALA A 415 15.96 22.98 15.23
C ALA A 415 15.12 23.10 13.94
N ILE A 416 15.34 24.19 13.20
CA ILE A 416 14.80 24.47 11.86
C ILE A 416 15.97 24.55 10.88
N VAL A 417 15.83 23.97 9.68
CA VAL A 417 16.88 24.02 8.65
C VAL A 417 16.51 25.00 7.53
N LEU A 418 17.45 25.86 7.16
CA LEU A 418 17.43 26.60 5.90
C LEU A 418 18.55 26.08 5.00
N VAL A 419 18.22 25.72 3.76
CA VAL A 419 19.20 25.26 2.77
C VAL A 419 19.26 26.28 1.62
N ALA A 420 20.47 26.71 1.27
CA ALA A 420 20.74 27.44 0.04
C ALA A 420 21.91 26.75 -0.67
N ALA A 421 21.59 25.80 -1.53
CA ALA A 421 22.58 25.12 -2.36
C ALA A 421 23.24 26.12 -3.32
N TRP A 422 24.52 25.91 -3.66
CA TRP A 422 25.21 26.76 -4.62
C TRP A 422 24.69 26.58 -6.06
N LYS A 423 24.34 25.35 -6.45
CA LYS A 423 23.55 25.03 -7.65
C LYS A 423 22.16 24.51 -7.30
N THR A 424 21.14 24.95 -8.05
CA THR A 424 19.74 24.52 -7.89
C THR A 424 19.51 23.07 -8.33
N ALA A 425 18.29 22.56 -8.14
CA ALA A 425 17.85 21.30 -8.73
C ALA A 425 18.05 21.21 -10.26
N ASP A 426 18.05 22.35 -10.96
CA ASP A 426 18.16 22.46 -12.43
C ASP A 426 19.61 22.77 -12.88
N ASP A 427 20.59 22.68 -11.96
CA ASP A 427 22.02 23.00 -12.14
C ASP A 427 22.34 24.51 -12.34
N GLU A 428 21.36 25.39 -12.19
CA GLU A 428 21.53 26.86 -12.29
C GLU A 428 22.28 27.44 -11.06
N LEU A 429 23.11 28.47 -11.27
CA LEU A 429 23.83 29.16 -10.19
C LEU A 429 22.89 29.94 -9.25
N ASN A 430 22.81 29.52 -7.99
CA ASN A 430 21.91 30.07 -6.96
C ASN A 430 22.54 31.21 -6.14
N LEU A 431 23.29 32.11 -6.80
CA LEU A 431 24.05 33.17 -6.13
C LEU A 431 23.18 34.07 -5.22
N ASN A 432 21.96 34.39 -5.66
CA ASN A 432 21.04 35.22 -4.87
C ASN A 432 20.37 34.44 -3.73
N GLY A 433 20.13 33.12 -3.87
CA GLY A 433 19.67 32.29 -2.76
C GLY A 433 20.70 32.16 -1.65
N VAL A 434 21.98 31.92 -2.02
CA VAL A 434 23.11 31.87 -1.08
C VAL A 434 23.33 33.21 -0.39
N SER A 435 23.36 34.32 -1.14
CA SER A 435 23.54 35.67 -0.59
C SER A 435 22.38 36.06 0.34
N LEU A 436 21.15 35.65 0.03
CA LEU A 436 19.98 35.89 0.88
C LEU A 436 20.05 35.07 2.17
N ALA A 437 20.46 33.79 2.09
CA ALA A 437 20.65 32.94 3.26
C ALA A 437 21.77 33.42 4.19
N LEU A 438 22.89 33.91 3.66
CA LEU A 438 23.96 34.57 4.44
C LEU A 438 23.43 35.81 5.18
N THR A 439 22.66 36.65 4.48
CA THR A 439 22.05 37.87 5.06
C THR A 439 21.03 37.51 6.15
N LEU A 440 20.17 36.52 5.91
CA LEU A 440 19.21 35.99 6.89
C LEU A 440 19.90 35.38 8.11
N ALA A 441 21.02 34.67 7.95
CA ALA A 441 21.78 34.11 9.06
C ALA A 441 22.34 35.21 9.98
N GLY A 442 22.95 36.25 9.39
CA GLY A 442 23.41 37.43 10.12
C GLY A 442 22.28 38.22 10.77
N TYR A 443 21.13 38.35 10.09
CA TYR A 443 19.93 39.01 10.61
C TYR A 443 19.30 38.23 11.77
N PHE A 444 18.95 36.96 11.61
CA PHE A 444 18.33 36.12 12.65
C PHE A 444 19.19 36.06 13.92
N LYS A 445 20.53 36.06 13.79
CA LYS A 445 21.47 36.09 14.93
C LYS A 445 21.33 37.33 15.83
N ARG A 446 20.81 38.45 15.30
CA ARG A 446 20.52 39.68 16.07
C ARG A 446 19.19 39.63 16.82
N TRP A 447 18.31 38.67 16.52
CA TRP A 447 16.97 38.58 17.11
C TRP A 447 16.89 37.62 18.29
N SER A 448 16.26 38.07 19.37
CA SER A 448 16.08 37.31 20.61
C SER A 448 14.78 36.50 20.69
N LEU A 449 14.07 36.27 19.57
CA LEU A 449 12.74 35.63 19.57
C LEU A 449 12.76 34.11 19.41
N TRP A 450 13.85 33.53 18.90
CA TRP A 450 13.90 32.12 18.51
C TRP A 450 13.90 31.18 19.73
N SER A 451 13.01 30.19 19.69
CA SER A 451 12.88 29.09 20.65
C SER A 451 13.41 27.76 20.09
N LYS A 452 13.57 27.66 18.77
CA LYS A 452 14.30 26.56 18.10
C LYS A 452 15.65 27.05 17.59
N ASP A 453 16.64 26.16 17.56
CA ASP A 453 17.91 26.43 16.88
C ASP A 453 17.65 26.61 15.38
N ILE A 454 18.50 27.38 14.69
CA ILE A 454 18.39 27.56 13.24
C ILE A 454 19.69 27.17 12.57
N ILE A 455 19.63 26.19 11.68
CA ILE A 455 20.75 25.66 10.94
C ILE A 455 20.69 26.20 9.51
N PHE A 456 21.76 26.86 9.08
CA PHE A 456 21.94 27.28 7.68
C PHE A 456 22.91 26.32 7.00
N VAL A 457 22.50 25.69 5.90
CA VAL A 457 23.28 24.71 5.14
C VAL A 457 23.50 25.22 3.72
N PHE A 458 24.76 25.26 3.31
CA PHE A 458 25.24 25.69 2.00
C PHE A 458 25.96 24.50 1.33
N PRO A 459 25.20 23.56 0.73
CA PRO A 459 25.78 22.47 -0.04
C PRO A 459 26.26 22.96 -1.41
N PRO A 460 27.24 22.30 -2.05
CA PRO A 460 27.63 22.55 -3.43
C PRO A 460 26.45 22.42 -4.42
N ASP A 461 25.54 21.50 -4.13
CA ASP A 461 24.46 21.11 -5.04
C ASP A 461 23.19 20.68 -4.26
N SER A 462 22.01 20.90 -4.85
CA SER A 462 20.71 20.54 -4.25
C SER A 462 20.39 19.03 -4.19
N LYS A 463 21.23 18.13 -4.74
CA LYS A 463 20.91 16.70 -4.98
C LYS A 463 21.71 15.74 -4.10
N SER A 464 23.04 15.81 -4.13
CA SER A 464 23.96 15.01 -3.33
C SER A 464 24.39 15.71 -2.03
N GLY A 465 24.72 17.01 -2.07
CA GLY A 465 25.20 17.72 -0.89
C GLY A 465 24.18 17.76 0.24
N THR A 466 22.91 18.06 -0.06
CA THR A 466 21.83 18.01 0.95
C THR A 466 21.62 16.60 1.51
N GLN A 467 21.67 15.56 0.67
CA GLN A 467 21.50 14.17 1.11
C GLN A 467 22.62 13.75 2.07
N ALA A 468 23.89 14.00 1.70
CA ALA A 468 25.03 13.72 2.57
C ALA A 468 24.93 14.42 3.93
N TRP A 469 24.40 15.65 3.96
CA TRP A 469 24.23 16.39 5.20
C TRP A 469 23.14 15.77 6.10
N ILE A 470 21.96 15.45 5.55
CA ILE A 470 20.86 14.90 6.34
C ILE A 470 21.15 13.45 6.80
N ASP A 471 21.77 12.63 5.95
CA ASP A 471 22.21 11.27 6.30
C ASP A 471 23.15 11.30 7.53
N ALA A 472 24.10 12.23 7.53
CA ALA A 472 25.06 12.40 8.63
C ALA A 472 24.47 13.14 9.85
N TYR A 473 23.36 13.86 9.69
CA TYR A 473 22.59 14.40 10.80
C TYR A 473 21.94 13.28 11.61
N HIS A 474 21.39 12.27 10.93
CA HIS A 474 20.68 11.14 11.55
C HIS A 474 21.58 9.92 11.88
N ASP A 475 22.90 10.03 11.69
CA ASP A 475 23.88 8.94 11.88
C ASP A 475 23.61 7.70 11.00
N MET A 476 23.09 7.94 9.80
CA MET A 476 22.72 6.94 8.78
C MET A 476 23.67 6.93 7.57
N GLN A 477 24.73 7.76 7.58
CA GLN A 477 25.57 8.02 6.42
C GLN A 477 26.47 6.84 6.02
N PRO A 478 26.72 6.64 4.70
CA PRO A 478 27.65 5.63 4.22
C PRO A 478 29.10 6.02 4.53
N ALA A 479 30.02 5.04 4.46
CA ALA A 479 31.43 5.21 4.84
C ALA A 479 32.22 6.28 4.05
N PHE A 480 31.66 6.77 2.95
CA PHE A 480 32.22 7.79 2.04
C PHE A 480 31.78 9.22 2.41
N VAL A 481 30.85 9.36 3.36
CA VAL A 481 30.29 10.62 3.82
C VAL A 481 30.79 10.89 5.24
N GLN A 482 31.36 12.07 5.48
CA GLN A 482 31.88 12.41 6.81
C GLN A 482 30.75 12.63 7.83
N PRO A 483 30.93 12.23 9.10
CA PRO A 483 30.01 12.59 10.18
C PRO A 483 30.04 14.10 10.43
N LEU A 484 28.91 14.66 10.89
CA LEU A 484 28.80 16.08 11.22
C LEU A 484 29.54 16.41 12.54
N PRO A 485 30.53 17.32 12.56
CA PRO A 485 31.24 17.70 13.79
C PRO A 485 30.43 18.64 14.70
N LEU A 486 29.37 19.27 14.17
CA LEU A 486 28.37 20.02 14.93
C LEU A 486 26.97 19.46 14.60
N LYS A 487 26.16 19.19 15.63
CA LYS A 487 24.73 18.89 15.51
C LYS A 487 23.93 19.80 16.46
N SER A 488 22.63 19.88 16.27
CA SER A 488 21.67 20.50 17.19
C SER A 488 20.55 19.49 17.52
N GLY A 489 19.38 19.98 17.93
CA GLY A 489 18.21 19.19 18.28
C GLY A 489 17.51 18.49 17.11
N ALA A 490 16.31 17.95 17.40
CA ALA A 490 15.45 17.32 16.41
C ALA A 490 15.00 18.34 15.35
N LEU A 491 15.07 17.95 14.07
CA LEU A 491 14.70 18.83 12.96
C LEU A 491 13.18 18.88 12.82
N GLN A 492 12.59 20.06 13.06
CA GLN A 492 11.14 20.27 13.05
C GLN A 492 10.59 20.68 11.67
N GLY A 493 11.45 21.17 10.78
CA GLY A 493 11.08 21.48 9.40
C GLY A 493 12.23 22.09 8.59
N GLY A 494 12.12 22.02 7.26
CA GLY A 494 13.11 22.53 6.31
C GLY A 494 12.55 23.56 5.32
N LEU A 495 13.33 24.60 5.02
CA LEU A 495 13.05 25.57 3.97
C LEU A 495 14.24 25.66 3.02
N VAL A 496 14.01 25.56 1.72
CA VAL A 496 15.07 25.68 0.70
C VAL A 496 14.86 26.93 -0.12
N ILE A 497 15.94 27.68 -0.37
CA ILE A 497 15.95 28.95 -1.10
C ILE A 497 16.67 28.75 -2.43
N GLU A 498 15.97 28.82 -3.55
CA GLU A 498 16.53 28.70 -4.90
C GLU A 498 16.14 29.92 -5.75
N TYR A 499 16.99 30.95 -5.76
CA TYR A 499 16.85 32.20 -6.50
C TYR A 499 18.04 32.35 -7.47
N PRO A 500 17.94 31.78 -8.69
CA PRO A 500 19.07 31.62 -9.62
C PRO A 500 19.23 32.75 -10.65
N PHE A 501 18.59 33.90 -10.44
CA PHE A 501 18.63 35.03 -11.37
C PHE A 501 18.66 36.38 -10.65
N ASP A 502 19.04 37.43 -11.38
CA ASP A 502 19.40 38.74 -10.82
C ASP A 502 18.43 39.88 -11.16
N HIS A 503 17.24 39.52 -11.62
CA HIS A 503 16.11 40.43 -11.86
C HIS A 503 14.98 40.17 -10.85
N ARG A 504 14.03 41.11 -10.78
CA ARG A 504 12.86 41.00 -9.90
C ARG A 504 11.87 39.96 -10.41
N PHE A 505 11.19 39.31 -9.47
CA PHE A 505 10.22 38.25 -9.78
C PHE A 505 8.76 38.69 -9.66
N GLU A 506 7.87 37.87 -10.21
CA GLU A 506 6.42 38.06 -10.15
C GLU A 506 5.76 37.07 -9.18
N SER A 507 6.15 35.79 -9.25
CA SER A 507 5.51 34.69 -8.53
C SER A 507 6.50 33.81 -7.78
N LEU A 508 5.99 33.02 -6.83
CA LEU A 508 6.74 32.05 -6.04
C LEU A 508 6.30 30.64 -6.40
N HIS A 509 7.15 29.90 -7.10
CA HIS A 509 7.01 28.47 -7.32
C HIS A 509 7.36 27.72 -6.04
N ILE A 510 6.44 26.92 -5.53
CA ILE A 510 6.63 26.11 -4.32
C ILE A 510 6.74 24.64 -4.73
N LEU A 511 7.93 24.05 -4.57
CA LEU A 511 8.16 22.63 -4.83
C LEU A 511 8.00 21.84 -3.53
N TYR A 512 7.30 20.71 -3.63
CA TYR A 512 6.89 19.88 -2.49
C TYR A 512 6.93 18.36 -2.80
N ASP A 513 7.24 17.95 -4.03
CA ASP A 513 7.27 16.53 -4.38
C ASP A 513 8.56 15.88 -3.85
N GLY A 514 8.38 15.00 -2.86
CA GLY A 514 9.43 14.20 -2.24
C GLY A 514 9.81 12.96 -3.04
N VAL A 515 10.97 12.41 -2.71
CA VAL A 515 11.45 11.13 -3.26
C VAL A 515 10.44 10.02 -3.01
N ASN A 516 10.41 9.04 -3.90
CA ASN A 516 9.49 7.89 -3.85
C ASN A 516 7.99 8.23 -3.82
N GLY A 517 7.59 9.49 -4.07
CA GLY A 517 6.20 9.96 -4.01
C GLY A 517 5.74 10.39 -2.62
N GLN A 518 6.68 10.66 -1.71
CA GLN A 518 6.40 11.26 -0.40
C GLN A 518 6.05 12.76 -0.55
N LEU A 519 5.32 13.32 0.42
CA LEU A 519 4.86 14.71 0.41
C LEU A 519 5.00 15.31 1.83
N PRO A 520 5.32 16.60 1.97
CA PRO A 520 5.28 17.28 3.26
C PRO A 520 3.84 17.42 3.73
N ASN A 521 3.65 17.58 5.03
CA ASN A 521 2.39 17.95 5.64
C ASN A 521 1.79 19.19 4.95
N LEU A 522 0.54 19.07 4.50
CA LEU A 522 -0.15 20.07 3.69
C LEU A 522 -0.20 21.47 4.34
N ASP A 523 -0.12 21.56 5.68
CA ASP A 523 -0.16 22.86 6.37
C ASP A 523 1.12 23.69 6.18
N LEU A 524 2.29 23.07 5.96
CA LEU A 524 3.53 23.78 5.62
C LEU A 524 3.39 24.46 4.26
N PHE A 525 2.88 23.73 3.27
CA PHE A 525 2.58 24.25 1.94
C PHE A 525 1.55 25.39 2.00
N ASN A 526 0.44 25.18 2.72
CA ASN A 526 -0.61 26.19 2.88
C ASN A 526 -0.11 27.45 3.60
N THR A 527 0.81 27.30 4.56
CA THR A 527 1.41 28.43 5.27
C THR A 527 2.32 29.25 4.35
N ALA A 528 3.08 28.60 3.45
CA ALA A 528 3.87 29.30 2.44
C ALA A 528 2.98 30.10 1.46
N VAL A 529 1.92 29.48 0.93
CA VAL A 529 0.93 30.17 0.08
C VAL A 529 0.26 31.33 0.82
N SER A 530 -0.12 31.13 2.10
CA SER A 530 -0.79 32.13 2.92
C SER A 530 0.09 33.34 3.25
N ILE A 531 1.38 33.12 3.55
CA ILE A 531 2.33 34.21 3.84
C ILE A 531 2.71 34.96 2.55
N ALA A 532 3.04 34.23 1.47
CA ALA A 532 3.40 34.82 0.18
C ALA A 532 2.24 35.67 -0.39
N GLY A 533 1.05 35.09 -0.54
CA GLY A 533 -0.11 35.80 -1.08
C GLY A 533 -0.68 36.85 -0.13
N GLY A 534 -0.82 36.50 1.16
CA GLY A 534 -1.55 37.31 2.14
C GLY A 534 -0.76 38.46 2.76
N GLN A 535 0.52 38.26 3.11
CA GLN A 535 1.35 39.34 3.67
C GLN A 535 2.17 40.08 2.62
N MET A 536 2.67 39.39 1.59
CA MET A 536 3.65 39.96 0.65
C MET A 536 3.05 40.31 -0.73
N GLY A 537 1.82 39.86 -1.03
CA GLY A 537 1.20 40.07 -2.35
C GLY A 537 1.90 39.33 -3.49
N ILE A 538 2.55 38.20 -3.18
CA ILE A 538 3.26 37.34 -4.13
C ILE A 538 2.32 36.21 -4.57
N GLY A 539 2.04 36.09 -5.86
CA GLY A 539 1.29 34.94 -6.40
C GLY A 539 2.07 33.64 -6.20
N SER A 540 1.42 32.58 -5.72
CA SER A 540 2.06 31.26 -5.56
C SER A 540 1.66 30.31 -6.68
N ASN A 541 2.66 29.62 -7.24
CA ASN A 541 2.53 28.65 -8.33
C ASN A 541 3.07 27.27 -7.91
N LEU A 542 2.64 26.21 -8.60
CA LEU A 542 3.05 24.83 -8.35
C LEU A 542 3.16 24.05 -9.68
N GLN A 543 3.87 22.92 -9.67
CA GLN A 543 4.00 22.02 -10.82
C GLN A 543 4.47 22.70 -12.12
N GLU A 544 5.26 23.76 -12.05
CA GLU A 544 5.64 24.61 -13.21
C GLU A 544 4.43 25.03 -14.09
N ILE A 545 3.27 25.26 -13.48
CA ILE A 545 2.08 25.82 -14.14
C ILE A 545 1.94 27.26 -13.65
N TRP A 546 2.20 28.20 -14.56
CA TRP A 546 2.28 29.63 -14.26
C TRP A 546 0.90 30.32 -14.35
N ASP A 547 0.12 29.98 -15.38
CA ASP A 547 -1.19 30.60 -15.68
C ASP A 547 -2.38 29.75 -15.20
N HIS A 548 -2.46 29.45 -13.89
CA HIS A 548 -3.49 28.52 -13.38
C HIS A 548 -4.89 29.16 -13.16
N ASN A 549 -5.70 29.20 -14.22
CA ASN A 549 -7.05 29.79 -14.25
C ASN A 549 -8.18 29.04 -13.48
N ASP A 550 -7.86 28.02 -12.69
CA ASP A 550 -8.79 27.13 -11.94
C ASP A 550 -9.84 26.38 -12.78
N SER A 551 -9.68 26.30 -14.10
CA SER A 551 -10.50 25.46 -14.97
C SER A 551 -10.24 23.95 -14.75
N TYR A 552 -11.19 23.11 -15.15
CA TYR A 552 -11.07 21.65 -15.10
C TYR A 552 -9.80 21.15 -15.82
N GLU A 553 -9.46 21.74 -16.96
CA GLU A 553 -8.31 21.36 -17.78
C GLU A 553 -6.98 21.64 -17.05
N MET A 554 -6.80 22.86 -16.53
CA MET A 554 -5.60 23.21 -15.77
C MET A 554 -5.47 22.37 -14.50
N ARG A 555 -6.56 22.16 -13.75
CA ARG A 555 -6.58 21.28 -12.57
C ARG A 555 -6.18 19.84 -12.90
N LEU A 556 -6.67 19.31 -14.02
CA LEU A 556 -6.31 17.96 -14.48
C LEU A 556 -4.85 17.88 -14.92
N GLN A 557 -4.35 18.90 -15.63
CA GLN A 557 -2.93 19.02 -16.00
C GLN A 557 -2.03 19.06 -14.74
N THR A 558 -2.42 19.81 -13.71
CA THR A 558 -1.73 19.84 -12.41
C THR A 558 -1.66 18.44 -11.78
N ILE A 559 -2.80 17.74 -11.67
CA ILE A 559 -2.84 16.37 -11.12
C ILE A 559 -1.91 15.46 -11.91
N LEU A 560 -2.03 15.45 -13.25
CA LEU A 560 -1.27 14.53 -14.10
C LEU A 560 0.24 14.81 -14.04
N ARG A 561 0.67 16.07 -13.98
CA ARG A 561 2.10 16.44 -13.87
C ARG A 561 2.67 16.06 -12.51
N GLY A 562 1.96 16.35 -11.41
CA GLY A 562 2.34 15.90 -10.07
C GLY A 562 2.38 14.37 -9.95
N MET A 563 1.39 13.67 -10.52
CA MET A 563 1.40 12.21 -10.61
C MET A 563 2.60 11.67 -11.39
N VAL A 564 3.00 12.30 -12.49
CA VAL A 564 4.20 11.88 -13.24
C VAL A 564 5.47 12.06 -12.40
N LYS A 565 5.66 13.20 -11.72
CA LYS A 565 6.82 13.42 -10.84
C LYS A 565 6.88 12.42 -9.69
N GLN A 566 5.79 12.29 -8.95
CA GLN A 566 5.65 11.31 -7.84
C GLN A 566 5.81 9.88 -8.34
N GLY A 567 5.34 9.57 -9.56
CA GLY A 567 5.45 8.27 -10.20
C GLY A 567 6.91 7.89 -10.52
N PHE A 568 7.72 8.83 -11.02
CA PHE A 568 9.15 8.62 -11.17
C PHE A 568 9.87 8.60 -9.80
N GLY A 569 9.45 9.41 -8.84
CA GLY A 569 9.93 9.37 -7.45
C GLY A 569 11.34 9.94 -7.24
N TYR A 570 11.82 10.79 -8.14
CA TYR A 570 13.10 11.51 -8.03
C TYR A 570 12.99 12.73 -7.11
N ALA A 571 14.12 13.24 -6.61
CA ALA A 571 14.12 14.49 -5.85
C ALA A 571 13.86 15.68 -6.77
N THR A 572 12.83 16.47 -6.48
CA THR A 572 12.50 17.68 -7.27
C THR A 572 13.24 18.93 -6.78
N GLY A 573 13.85 18.86 -5.59
CA GLY A 573 14.82 19.81 -5.08
C GLY A 573 15.38 19.36 -3.73
N ALA A 574 16.24 20.16 -3.10
CA ALA A 574 16.88 19.78 -1.84
C ALA A 574 15.90 19.42 -0.71
N HIS A 575 14.67 19.97 -0.74
CA HIS A 575 13.61 19.62 0.23
C HIS A 575 13.24 18.13 0.20
N SER A 576 13.36 17.46 -0.96
CA SER A 576 12.96 16.06 -1.11
C SER A 576 13.83 15.10 -0.28
N SER A 577 15.06 15.48 0.08
CA SER A 577 15.99 14.69 0.91
C SER A 577 15.57 14.59 2.38
N PHE A 578 14.71 15.49 2.86
CA PHE A 578 14.23 15.53 4.25
C PHE A 578 13.05 14.57 4.52
N MET A 579 12.28 14.25 3.48
CA MET A 579 11.06 13.44 3.58
C MET A 579 11.28 12.01 4.12
N PRO A 580 12.34 11.27 3.74
CA PRO A 580 12.61 9.92 4.28
C PRO A 580 12.83 9.89 5.79
N TYR A 581 13.22 11.03 6.37
CA TYR A 581 13.47 11.23 7.80
C TYR A 581 12.24 11.77 8.54
N HIS A 582 11.08 11.87 7.87
CA HIS A 582 9.83 12.48 8.37
C HIS A 582 9.98 13.95 8.79
N ILE A 583 10.81 14.71 8.07
CA ILE A 583 10.98 16.15 8.26
C ILE A 583 10.27 16.86 7.10
N ASP A 584 9.23 17.63 7.42
CA ASP A 584 8.48 18.39 6.41
C ASP A 584 9.34 19.54 5.85
N ALA A 585 9.52 19.57 4.53
CA ALA A 585 10.30 20.60 3.86
C ALA A 585 9.70 21.04 2.52
N ILE A 586 10.00 22.28 2.11
CA ILE A 586 9.60 22.83 0.80
C ILE A 586 10.74 23.66 0.17
N THR A 587 10.82 23.68 -1.16
CA THR A 587 11.69 24.62 -1.89
C THR A 587 10.87 25.81 -2.38
N LEU A 588 11.42 27.02 -2.18
CA LEU A 588 10.89 28.30 -2.62
C LEU A 588 11.73 28.83 -3.79
N GLN A 589 11.16 28.81 -4.99
CA GLN A 589 11.75 29.34 -6.21
C GLN A 589 10.96 30.58 -6.69
N PRO A 590 11.47 31.82 -6.57
CA PRO A 590 10.93 32.93 -7.35
C PRO A 590 10.99 32.62 -8.86
N LYS A 591 9.98 33.04 -9.65
CA LYS A 591 9.94 32.93 -11.12
C LYS A 591 9.14 34.09 -11.74
N GLY A 592 9.37 34.34 -13.04
CA GLY A 592 8.76 35.45 -13.81
C GLY A 592 9.50 36.78 -13.65
N ASP A 593 9.05 37.81 -14.38
CA ASP A 593 9.57 39.18 -14.33
C ASP A 593 8.55 40.11 -13.67
N GLY A 594 8.91 40.76 -12.56
CA GLY A 594 7.91 41.51 -11.78
C GLY A 594 8.44 42.59 -10.86
N TRP A 595 7.69 42.84 -9.79
CA TRP A 595 7.93 43.95 -8.85
C TRP A 595 8.53 43.49 -7.52
N GLN A 596 8.56 42.18 -7.25
CA GLN A 596 9.01 41.60 -6.00
C GLN A 596 10.53 41.39 -6.01
N ASP A 597 11.18 41.61 -4.86
CA ASP A 597 12.63 41.70 -4.75
C ASP A 597 13.20 40.72 -3.71
N GLU A 598 14.53 40.73 -3.55
CA GLU A 598 15.25 39.93 -2.55
C GLU A 598 14.73 40.11 -1.11
N MET A 599 14.18 41.29 -0.79
CA MET A 599 13.61 41.59 0.53
C MET A 599 12.17 41.06 0.67
N ALA A 600 11.40 40.95 -0.43
CA ALA A 600 10.10 40.27 -0.43
C ALA A 600 10.24 38.76 -0.21
N LEU A 601 11.22 38.12 -0.86
CA LEU A 601 11.53 36.71 -0.60
C LEU A 601 12.06 36.51 0.83
N GLY A 602 12.99 37.35 1.29
CA GLY A 602 13.53 37.29 2.65
C GLY A 602 12.47 37.46 3.75
N ARG A 603 11.48 38.34 3.56
CA ARG A 603 10.32 38.47 4.48
C ARG A 603 9.40 37.26 4.46
N THR A 604 9.22 36.62 3.30
CA THR A 604 8.45 35.37 3.17
C THR A 604 9.12 34.24 3.97
N ILE A 605 10.45 34.13 3.85
CA ILE A 605 11.26 33.15 4.61
C ILE A 605 11.24 33.48 6.11
N GLU A 606 11.40 34.75 6.50
CA GLU A 606 11.27 35.18 7.90
C GLU A 606 9.91 34.80 8.49
N GLY A 607 8.82 35.01 7.75
CA GLY A 607 7.47 34.59 8.15
C GLY A 607 7.36 33.08 8.36
N LEU A 608 7.88 32.29 7.41
CA LEU A 608 7.88 30.83 7.50
C LEU A 608 8.72 30.29 8.68
N CYS A 609 9.91 30.85 8.91
CA CYS A 609 10.73 30.53 10.07
C CYS A 609 10.01 30.88 11.38
N ARG A 610 9.29 32.00 11.45
CA ARG A 610 8.46 32.36 12.63
C ARG A 610 7.32 31.36 12.85
N SER A 611 6.62 30.94 11.80
CA SER A 611 5.57 29.91 11.89
C SER A 611 6.11 28.55 12.36
N LEU A 612 7.21 28.06 11.78
CA LEU A 612 7.88 26.83 12.23
C LEU A 612 8.42 26.95 13.67
N ASN A 613 8.92 28.13 14.07
CA ASN A 613 9.39 28.37 15.44
C ASN A 613 8.28 28.24 16.48
N ASN A 614 7.02 28.55 16.13
CA ASN A 614 5.87 28.49 17.04
C ASN A 614 5.32 27.07 17.29
N LEU A 615 5.64 26.07 16.46
CA LEU A 615 5.21 24.68 16.65
C LEU A 615 5.67 24.13 18.01
N LEU A 616 4.84 23.31 18.65
CA LEU A 616 5.18 22.62 19.92
C LEU A 616 5.40 21.10 19.73
N GLU A 617 5.14 20.61 18.53
CA GLU A 617 5.25 19.21 18.12
C GLU A 617 5.36 19.16 16.58
N HIS A 618 5.81 18.03 16.02
CA HIS A 618 5.86 17.84 14.57
C HIS A 618 4.46 17.97 13.95
N LEU A 619 4.38 18.51 12.74
CA LEU A 619 3.12 18.64 12.01
C LEU A 619 2.49 17.26 11.80
N HIS A 620 1.28 17.04 12.32
CA HIS A 620 0.62 15.73 12.27
C HIS A 620 -0.91 15.80 12.11
N GLN A 621 -1.50 17.00 12.20
CA GLN A 621 -2.95 17.19 12.16
C GLN A 621 -3.52 17.20 10.72
N SER A 622 -2.74 17.70 9.75
CA SER A 622 -3.13 17.80 8.34
C SER A 622 -2.79 16.56 7.52
N PHE A 623 -3.09 16.61 6.21
CA PHE A 623 -2.86 15.51 5.28
C PHE A 623 -1.40 15.42 4.84
N PHE A 624 -0.84 14.20 4.89
CA PHE A 624 0.40 13.81 4.18
C PHE A 624 0.14 13.14 2.83
N PHE A 625 -1.13 12.81 2.54
CA PHE A 625 -1.54 12.06 1.35
C PHE A 625 -2.64 12.82 0.61
N TYR A 626 -2.22 13.65 -0.35
CA TYR A 626 -3.06 14.55 -1.12
C TYR A 626 -2.58 14.68 -2.56
N LEU A 627 -3.49 15.09 -3.45
CA LEU A 627 -3.14 15.61 -4.78
C LEU A 627 -3.55 17.08 -4.82
N LEU A 628 -2.59 17.99 -5.01
CA LEU A 628 -2.87 19.40 -5.27
C LEU A 628 -3.36 19.55 -6.72
N MET A 629 -4.35 20.41 -6.92
CA MET A 629 -4.86 20.83 -8.24
C MET A 629 -4.59 22.31 -8.51
N GLN A 630 -4.56 23.10 -7.43
CA GLN A 630 -4.21 24.52 -7.37
C GLN A 630 -3.60 24.75 -5.98
N THR A 631 -2.84 25.82 -5.79
CA THR A 631 -2.35 26.26 -4.47
C THR A 631 -3.44 26.34 -3.39
N ASN A 632 -4.68 26.66 -3.77
CA ASN A 632 -5.82 26.77 -2.87
C ASN A 632 -6.78 25.54 -2.89
N ARG A 633 -6.43 24.43 -3.57
CA ARG A 633 -7.37 23.30 -3.78
C ARG A 633 -6.68 21.92 -3.89
N PHE A 634 -7.16 20.95 -3.10
CA PHE A 634 -6.60 19.59 -3.02
C PHE A 634 -7.66 18.47 -3.05
N VAL A 635 -7.20 17.25 -3.32
CA VAL A 635 -7.95 15.99 -3.18
C VAL A 635 -7.28 15.15 -2.09
N SER A 636 -8.03 14.60 -1.14
CA SER A 636 -7.48 13.75 -0.08
C SER A 636 -7.42 12.27 -0.49
N ILE A 637 -6.55 11.50 0.17
CA ILE A 637 -6.38 10.04 -0.06
C ILE A 637 -7.69 9.26 -0.10
N GLY A 638 -8.64 9.54 0.79
CA GLY A 638 -9.94 8.86 0.80
C GLY A 638 -10.77 9.05 -0.47
N THR A 639 -10.50 10.13 -1.23
CA THR A 639 -11.17 10.41 -2.50
C THR A 639 -10.38 9.87 -3.70
N TYR A 640 -9.05 9.98 -3.77
CA TYR A 640 -8.29 9.53 -4.95
C TYR A 640 -7.92 8.03 -4.94
N LEU A 641 -7.64 7.44 -3.78
CA LEU A 641 -7.16 6.06 -3.65
C LEU A 641 -8.06 5.00 -4.32
N PRO A 642 -9.41 5.10 -4.33
CA PRO A 642 -10.28 4.18 -5.07
C PRO A 642 -9.92 3.97 -6.55
N SER A 643 -9.35 4.98 -7.22
CA SER A 643 -8.96 4.90 -8.63
C SER A 643 -7.91 3.81 -8.89
N ALA A 644 -6.78 3.87 -8.17
CA ALA A 644 -5.71 2.88 -8.27
C ALA A 644 -6.11 1.53 -7.65
N MET A 645 -6.92 1.53 -6.58
CA MET A 645 -7.46 0.31 -5.97
C MET A 645 -8.33 -0.49 -6.94
N LEU A 646 -9.16 0.17 -7.75
CA LEU A 646 -9.98 -0.50 -8.78
C LEU A 646 -9.10 -1.12 -9.88
N ILE A 647 -8.06 -0.41 -10.32
CA ILE A 647 -7.10 -0.94 -11.31
C ILE A 647 -6.33 -2.13 -10.74
N ALA A 648 -5.77 -2.03 -9.53
CA ALA A 648 -5.06 -3.15 -8.88
C ALA A 648 -6.00 -4.36 -8.63
N GLY A 649 -7.22 -4.10 -8.16
CA GLY A 649 -8.24 -5.12 -7.88
C GLY A 649 -8.67 -5.92 -9.11
N ASN A 650 -8.56 -5.35 -10.33
CA ASN A 650 -8.86 -6.06 -11.57
C ASN A 650 -8.01 -7.35 -11.72
N PHE A 651 -6.73 -7.29 -11.35
CA PHE A 651 -5.81 -8.43 -11.44
C PHE A 651 -6.16 -9.51 -10.41
N THR A 652 -6.50 -9.12 -9.18
CA THR A 652 -6.94 -10.01 -8.10
C THR A 652 -8.25 -10.73 -8.46
N ILE A 653 -9.22 -10.02 -9.05
CA ILE A 653 -10.48 -10.59 -9.54
C ILE A 653 -10.22 -11.63 -10.64
N MET A 654 -9.36 -11.30 -11.60
CA MET A 654 -8.97 -12.22 -12.67
C MET A 654 -8.24 -13.46 -12.14
N ALA A 655 -7.31 -13.28 -11.18
CA ALA A 655 -6.60 -14.37 -10.53
C ALA A 655 -7.55 -15.34 -9.82
N ILE A 656 -8.47 -14.85 -8.99
CA ILE A 656 -9.45 -15.68 -8.28
C ILE A 656 -10.34 -16.46 -9.28
N ALA A 657 -10.75 -15.83 -10.39
CA ALA A 657 -11.53 -16.50 -11.43
C ALA A 657 -10.76 -17.63 -12.13
N LEU A 658 -9.48 -17.42 -12.46
CA LEU A 658 -8.62 -18.44 -13.06
C LEU A 658 -8.38 -19.60 -12.10
N TRP A 659 -8.12 -19.32 -10.81
CA TRP A 659 -8.03 -20.33 -9.76
C TRP A 659 -9.30 -21.17 -9.64
N LEU A 660 -10.48 -20.56 -9.67
CA LEU A 660 -11.76 -21.28 -9.63
C LEU A 660 -11.98 -22.12 -10.90
N ARG A 661 -11.69 -21.57 -12.09
CA ARG A 661 -11.83 -22.28 -13.38
C ARG A 661 -11.06 -23.60 -13.42
N THR A 662 -9.85 -23.65 -12.88
CA THR A 662 -9.00 -24.86 -12.87
C THR A 662 -9.50 -26.01 -11.98
N GLY A 663 -10.35 -25.71 -10.99
CA GLY A 663 -10.92 -26.71 -10.07
C GLY A 663 -12.37 -27.11 -10.36
N TYR A 664 -13.18 -26.23 -10.96
CA TYR A 664 -14.61 -26.46 -11.17
C TYR A 664 -15.03 -26.68 -12.64
N TYR A 665 -14.38 -26.02 -13.61
CA TYR A 665 -14.89 -26.01 -15.00
C TYR A 665 -14.39 -27.22 -15.80
N THR A 666 -13.13 -27.60 -15.62
CA THR A 666 -12.43 -28.70 -16.32
C THR A 666 -12.98 -30.11 -16.04
N GLY A 667 -13.95 -30.26 -15.14
CA GLY A 667 -14.70 -31.50 -14.91
C GLY A 667 -16.02 -31.58 -15.69
N LEU A 668 -16.66 -30.44 -15.99
CA LEU A 668 -17.97 -30.40 -16.63
C LEU A 668 -17.94 -30.77 -18.12
N GLU A 669 -16.84 -30.48 -18.83
CA GLU A 669 -16.67 -30.95 -20.22
C GLU A 669 -16.64 -32.49 -20.34
N GLN A 670 -16.34 -33.22 -19.26
CA GLN A 670 -16.19 -34.69 -19.31
C GLN A 670 -17.52 -35.45 -19.38
N THR A 671 -18.66 -34.83 -19.03
CA THR A 671 -19.98 -35.48 -19.09
C THR A 671 -20.69 -35.27 -20.44
N ALA A 672 -20.20 -34.37 -21.28
CA ALA A 672 -20.78 -34.05 -22.60
C ALA A 672 -20.24 -34.98 -23.72
N VAL A 673 -20.41 -36.29 -23.56
CA VAL A 673 -20.14 -37.26 -24.64
C VAL A 673 -21.19 -37.06 -25.75
N LYS A 674 -20.74 -37.10 -27.01
CA LYS A 674 -21.59 -36.90 -28.20
C LYS A 674 -22.77 -37.90 -28.23
N PRO A 675 -23.95 -37.51 -28.75
CA PRO A 675 -24.96 -38.50 -29.13
C PRO A 675 -24.40 -39.40 -30.24
N PRO A 676 -24.71 -40.71 -30.25
CA PRO A 676 -24.30 -41.61 -31.32
C PRO A 676 -25.01 -41.23 -32.62
N GLY A 677 -24.24 -40.87 -33.64
CA GLY A 677 -24.76 -40.66 -34.99
C GLY A 677 -25.07 -41.98 -35.69
N THR A 678 -26.14 -42.01 -36.46
CA THR A 678 -26.52 -43.15 -37.30
C THR A 678 -25.49 -43.41 -38.41
N ALA A 679 -25.05 -44.65 -38.54
CA ALA A 679 -24.31 -45.18 -39.69
C ALA A 679 -24.77 -46.63 -39.95
N GLU A 680 -24.63 -47.08 -41.21
CA GLU A 680 -25.44 -48.16 -41.80
C GLU A 680 -24.91 -49.59 -41.57
N GLU A 681 -25.67 -50.58 -42.05
CA GLU A 681 -25.43 -52.02 -41.90
C GLU A 681 -24.30 -52.55 -42.80
N THR A 682 -23.47 -53.49 -42.33
CA THR A 682 -23.16 -54.71 -43.13
C THR A 682 -22.59 -55.92 -42.34
N ASN A 683 -23.25 -57.07 -42.51
CA ASN A 683 -22.77 -58.48 -42.44
C ASN A 683 -21.74 -59.00 -41.40
N LYS A 684 -22.29 -59.72 -40.40
CA LYS A 684 -22.14 -61.19 -40.14
C LYS A 684 -20.79 -61.92 -40.30
N GLN A 685 -20.29 -62.49 -39.20
CA GLN A 685 -20.14 -63.95 -38.89
C GLN A 685 -19.61 -64.06 -37.43
N ALA A 686 -20.27 -64.76 -36.48
CA ALA A 686 -20.27 -66.22 -36.22
C ALA A 686 -18.86 -66.80 -35.96
N ALA A 687 -18.51 -67.43 -34.82
CA ALA A 687 -19.21 -67.72 -33.55
C ALA A 687 -18.15 -67.79 -32.38
N THR A 688 -18.25 -68.42 -31.18
CA THR A 688 -19.11 -69.50 -30.63
C THR A 688 -19.14 -69.48 -29.06
N LEU A 689 -20.12 -70.19 -28.50
CA LEU A 689 -20.43 -70.59 -27.10
C LEU A 689 -19.32 -70.68 -26.01
N THR A 690 -19.67 -70.26 -24.79
CA THR A 690 -19.80 -71.18 -23.62
C THR A 690 -20.70 -70.57 -22.52
N GLU A 691 -21.35 -71.39 -21.70
CA GLU A 691 -22.36 -70.98 -20.72
C GLU A 691 -21.85 -70.99 -19.26
N LYS A 692 -22.46 -70.17 -18.37
CA LYS A 692 -23.32 -70.73 -17.29
C LYS A 692 -24.14 -69.70 -16.49
N SER A 693 -25.35 -70.16 -16.13
CA SER A 693 -26.41 -69.54 -15.31
C SER A 693 -25.97 -68.99 -13.95
N GLY A 694 -26.69 -67.98 -13.42
CA GLY A 694 -26.51 -67.48 -12.05
C GLY A 694 -27.43 -66.35 -11.56
N ALA A 695 -28.73 -66.63 -11.38
CA ALA A 695 -29.71 -65.89 -10.54
C ALA A 695 -29.95 -64.37 -10.75
N ASN A 696 -31.21 -63.99 -11.04
CA ASN A 696 -31.69 -62.61 -10.96
C ASN A 696 -32.04 -62.21 -9.52
N THR A 697 -31.54 -61.07 -9.05
CA THR A 697 -32.08 -60.35 -7.88
C THR A 697 -32.36 -58.91 -8.29
N ALA A 698 -33.58 -58.42 -8.07
CA ALA A 698 -34.01 -57.12 -8.57
C ALA A 698 -33.31 -55.97 -7.83
N GLN A 699 -32.39 -55.28 -8.51
CA GLN A 699 -31.89 -53.98 -8.07
C GLN A 699 -32.72 -52.85 -8.67
N GLN A 700 -33.18 -51.96 -7.80
CA GLN A 700 -33.83 -50.70 -8.18
C GLN A 700 -32.87 -49.83 -9.00
N PRO A 701 -33.35 -48.96 -9.90
CA PRO A 701 -32.48 -48.09 -10.69
C PRO A 701 -31.70 -47.14 -9.78
N ALA A 702 -30.43 -47.46 -9.54
CA ALA A 702 -29.54 -46.66 -8.70
C ALA A 702 -29.40 -45.25 -9.30
N VAL A 703 -29.97 -44.26 -8.61
CA VAL A 703 -29.77 -42.85 -8.94
C VAL A 703 -28.29 -42.55 -8.81
N LYS A 704 -27.58 -42.46 -9.95
CA LYS A 704 -26.19 -42.01 -9.99
C LYS A 704 -26.14 -40.54 -9.57
N THR A 705 -25.95 -40.31 -8.27
CA THR A 705 -25.55 -39.02 -7.74
C THR A 705 -24.31 -38.56 -8.49
N VAL A 706 -24.41 -37.41 -9.16
CA VAL A 706 -23.29 -36.81 -9.88
C VAL A 706 -22.31 -36.27 -8.85
N SER A 707 -21.37 -37.13 -8.43
CA SER A 707 -20.21 -36.72 -7.65
C SER A 707 -19.37 -35.79 -8.50
N SER A 708 -19.37 -34.50 -8.15
CA SER A 708 -18.47 -33.52 -8.75
C SER A 708 -17.04 -33.86 -8.34
N SER A 709 -16.32 -34.58 -9.21
CA SER A 709 -14.92 -34.93 -8.99
C SER A 709 -14.09 -33.66 -8.89
N ILE A 710 -13.61 -33.36 -7.68
CA ILE A 710 -12.70 -32.25 -7.42
C ILE A 710 -11.38 -32.59 -8.11
N ILE A 711 -10.98 -31.75 -9.07
CA ILE A 711 -9.75 -31.97 -9.83
C ILE A 711 -8.57 -31.42 -9.01
N GLU A 712 -7.60 -32.29 -8.73
CA GLU A 712 -6.35 -31.90 -8.08
C GLU A 712 -5.58 -30.89 -8.94
N ARG A 713 -4.91 -29.94 -8.30
CA ARG A 713 -4.15 -28.89 -8.98
C ARG A 713 -2.66 -29.16 -8.87
N GLN A 714 -1.96 -29.26 -10.00
CA GLN A 714 -0.50 -29.36 -10.01
C GLN A 714 0.12 -27.99 -9.72
N LEU A 715 0.36 -27.68 -8.44
CA LEU A 715 0.83 -26.35 -8.01
C LEU A 715 2.34 -26.13 -8.21
N ALA A 716 3.14 -27.19 -8.24
CA ALA A 716 4.60 -27.11 -8.18
C ALA A 716 5.21 -26.25 -9.30
N LEU A 717 5.01 -26.63 -10.57
CA LEU A 717 5.59 -25.91 -11.71
C LEU A 717 5.03 -24.48 -11.89
N PRO A 718 3.71 -24.22 -11.76
CA PRO A 718 3.19 -22.86 -11.77
C PRO A 718 3.78 -21.96 -10.67
N LEU A 719 3.99 -22.49 -9.46
CA LEU A 719 4.56 -21.73 -8.35
C LEU A 719 6.06 -21.49 -8.53
N THR A 720 6.84 -22.53 -8.86
CA THR A 720 8.29 -22.38 -9.06
C THR A 720 8.59 -21.45 -10.24
N LEU A 721 7.86 -21.56 -11.36
CA LEU A 721 8.05 -20.67 -12.50
C LEU A 721 7.82 -19.20 -12.13
N VAL A 722 6.70 -18.88 -11.46
CA VAL A 722 6.39 -17.49 -11.10
C VAL A 722 7.39 -16.95 -10.07
N VAL A 723 7.78 -17.74 -9.06
CA VAL A 723 8.81 -17.33 -8.09
C VAL A 723 10.18 -17.14 -8.77
N SER A 724 10.61 -18.07 -9.63
CA SER A 724 11.86 -17.95 -10.38
C SER A 724 11.89 -16.75 -11.32
N LEU A 725 10.76 -16.35 -11.93
CA LEU A 725 10.70 -15.13 -12.75
C LEU A 725 10.81 -13.84 -11.92
N HIS A 726 10.27 -13.80 -10.70
CA HIS A 726 10.46 -12.65 -9.80
C HIS A 726 11.90 -12.58 -9.28
N LEU A 727 12.52 -13.71 -8.96
CA LEU A 727 13.95 -13.79 -8.60
C LEU A 727 14.85 -13.44 -9.79
N LEU A 728 14.47 -13.81 -11.02
CA LEU A 728 15.20 -13.44 -12.24
C LEU A 728 15.18 -11.93 -12.48
N GLY A 729 14.14 -11.21 -12.01
CA GLY A 729 14.06 -9.74 -12.03
C GLY A 729 15.17 -9.03 -11.24
N LEU A 730 15.82 -9.74 -10.30
CA LEU A 730 17.00 -9.23 -9.60
C LEU A 730 18.24 -9.13 -10.51
N VAL A 731 18.29 -9.88 -11.62
CA VAL A 731 19.43 -9.87 -12.55
C VAL A 731 19.52 -8.56 -13.36
N PRO A 732 18.47 -8.09 -14.08
CA PRO A 732 18.53 -6.79 -14.74
C PRO A 732 18.64 -5.63 -13.75
N LEU A 733 18.05 -5.74 -12.55
CA LEU A 733 18.23 -4.77 -11.47
C LEU A 733 19.70 -4.70 -10.99
N TYR A 734 20.37 -5.85 -10.82
CA TYR A 734 21.79 -5.90 -10.45
C TYR A 734 22.67 -5.32 -11.56
N ILE A 735 22.46 -5.73 -12.82
CA ILE A 735 23.18 -5.20 -13.98
C ILE A 735 23.03 -3.67 -14.05
N PHE A 736 21.80 -3.16 -13.93
CA PHE A 736 21.50 -1.73 -14.00
C PHE A 736 22.33 -0.88 -13.01
N ASN A 737 22.46 -1.33 -11.76
CA ASN A 737 23.19 -0.64 -10.70
C ASN A 737 24.73 -0.86 -10.75
N ASN A 738 25.25 -1.70 -11.65
CA ASN A 738 26.68 -2.07 -11.70
C ASN A 738 27.36 -1.77 -13.05
N ILE A 739 26.63 -1.27 -14.06
CA ILE A 739 27.21 -0.83 -15.34
C ILE A 739 27.54 0.66 -15.32
N ASN A 740 28.56 1.05 -16.09
CA ASN A 740 28.90 2.45 -16.34
C ASN A 740 27.86 3.08 -17.30
N HIS A 741 27.57 4.37 -17.11
CA HIS A 741 26.53 5.12 -17.84
C HIS A 741 26.58 4.96 -19.37
N GLN A 742 27.78 4.93 -19.95
CA GLN A 742 28.03 4.76 -21.40
C GLN A 742 27.40 3.48 -21.99
N TYR A 743 27.12 2.49 -21.15
CA TYR A 743 26.49 1.23 -21.56
C TYR A 743 24.96 1.23 -21.42
N TYR A 744 24.32 2.25 -20.84
CA TYR A 744 22.86 2.29 -20.67
C TYR A 744 22.06 2.21 -21.98
N PRO A 745 22.44 2.90 -23.08
CA PRO A 745 21.76 2.71 -24.37
C PRO A 745 21.89 1.27 -24.88
N THR A 746 23.11 0.72 -24.87
CA THR A 746 23.41 -0.65 -25.32
C THR A 746 22.67 -1.71 -24.48
N ALA A 747 22.64 -1.53 -23.15
CA ALA A 747 21.91 -2.39 -22.24
C ALA A 747 20.39 -2.33 -22.49
N THR A 748 19.85 -1.14 -22.77
CA THR A 748 18.42 -0.97 -23.12
C THR A 748 18.06 -1.72 -24.40
N TYR A 749 18.83 -1.59 -25.47
CA TYR A 749 18.61 -2.34 -26.71
C TYR A 749 18.81 -3.85 -26.55
N ALA A 750 19.80 -4.28 -25.76
CA ALA A 750 20.00 -5.68 -25.41
C ALA A 750 18.81 -6.24 -24.59
N SER A 751 18.28 -5.48 -23.62
CA SER A 751 17.07 -5.85 -22.87
C SER A 751 15.85 -5.98 -23.78
N ILE A 752 15.70 -5.14 -24.82
CA ILE A 752 14.61 -5.28 -25.80
C ILE A 752 14.75 -6.58 -26.60
N ALA A 753 15.96 -6.90 -27.09
CA ALA A 753 16.21 -8.16 -27.79
C ALA A 753 15.97 -9.40 -26.90
N ILE A 754 16.42 -9.36 -25.65
CA ILE A 754 16.18 -10.41 -24.65
C ILE A 754 14.67 -10.54 -24.37
N ASN A 755 13.96 -9.42 -24.20
CA ASN A 755 12.51 -9.41 -23.96
C ASN A 755 11.71 -10.00 -25.12
N ALA A 756 12.11 -9.81 -26.37
CA ALA A 756 11.47 -10.43 -27.52
C ALA A 756 11.69 -11.96 -27.58
N ILE A 757 12.88 -12.42 -27.20
CA ILE A 757 13.30 -13.83 -27.33
C ILE A 757 12.90 -14.69 -26.12
N LEU A 758 13.14 -14.20 -24.89
CA LEU A 758 13.00 -14.96 -23.65
C LEU A 758 11.60 -15.58 -23.46
N PRO A 759 10.47 -14.87 -23.65
CA PRO A 759 9.14 -15.46 -23.48
C PRO A 759 8.84 -16.55 -24.53
N SER A 760 9.38 -16.41 -25.74
CA SER A 760 9.25 -17.39 -26.83
C SER A 760 10.05 -18.66 -26.53
N VAL A 761 11.28 -18.52 -26.02
CA VAL A 761 12.13 -19.64 -25.57
C VAL A 761 11.52 -20.34 -24.35
N LEU A 762 10.96 -19.57 -23.40
CA LEU A 762 10.28 -20.10 -22.23
C LEU A 762 9.03 -20.90 -22.61
N ALA A 763 8.19 -20.37 -23.51
CA ALA A 763 7.03 -21.07 -24.05
C ALA A 763 7.43 -22.35 -24.82
N ALA A 764 8.49 -22.31 -25.63
CA ALA A 764 8.99 -23.48 -26.34
C ALA A 764 9.48 -24.57 -25.36
N SER A 765 10.29 -24.19 -24.37
CA SER A 765 10.83 -25.09 -23.35
C SER A 765 9.73 -25.73 -22.53
N LEU A 766 8.75 -24.96 -22.06
CA LEU A 766 7.61 -25.46 -21.29
C LEU A 766 6.63 -26.27 -22.16
N THR A 767 6.53 -26.05 -23.47
CA THR A 767 5.69 -26.90 -24.34
C THR A 767 6.36 -28.23 -24.67
N ARG A 768 7.70 -28.27 -24.76
CA ARG A 768 8.48 -29.47 -25.16
C ARG A 768 8.97 -30.32 -23.98
N GLY A 769 9.33 -29.71 -22.86
CA GLY A 769 9.86 -30.40 -21.68
C GLY A 769 8.79 -31.04 -20.79
N LEU A 770 7.53 -30.65 -20.93
CA LEU A 770 6.40 -31.23 -20.21
C LEU A 770 5.77 -32.38 -21.02
N THR A 771 6.17 -33.60 -20.71
CA THR A 771 5.51 -34.84 -21.15
C THR A 771 4.19 -35.06 -20.38
N THR A 772 3.28 -34.10 -20.48
CA THR A 772 1.97 -34.09 -19.81
C THR A 772 0.84 -33.98 -20.83
N THR A 773 -0.39 -34.27 -20.42
CA THR A 773 -1.52 -34.24 -21.36
C THR A 773 -1.86 -32.79 -21.74
N PRO A 774 -2.52 -32.55 -22.89
CA PRO A 774 -3.01 -31.21 -23.24
C PRO A 774 -3.96 -30.60 -22.18
N ARG A 775 -4.61 -31.44 -21.37
CA ARG A 775 -5.41 -31.02 -20.22
C ARG A 775 -4.52 -30.41 -19.14
N ASP A 776 -3.44 -31.08 -18.77
CA ASP A 776 -2.53 -30.63 -17.71
C ASP A 776 -1.82 -29.34 -18.14
N GLN A 777 -1.37 -29.25 -19.39
CA GLN A 777 -0.80 -28.02 -19.96
C GLN A 777 -1.77 -26.83 -19.89
N SER A 778 -3.07 -27.05 -20.12
CA SER A 778 -4.09 -25.99 -19.99
C SER A 778 -4.41 -25.64 -18.53
N GLN A 779 -4.41 -26.62 -17.61
CA GLN A 779 -4.53 -26.33 -16.18
C GLN A 779 -3.33 -25.50 -15.69
N GLN A 780 -2.11 -25.91 -16.02
CA GLN A 780 -0.88 -25.24 -15.62
C GLN A 780 -0.79 -23.82 -16.18
N SER A 781 -1.15 -23.56 -17.44
CA SER A 781 -1.13 -22.20 -18.00
C SER A 781 -2.12 -21.26 -17.30
N LEU A 782 -3.31 -21.76 -16.93
CA LEU A 782 -4.27 -21.00 -16.12
C LEU A 782 -3.76 -20.73 -14.70
N LEU A 783 -3.05 -21.68 -14.07
CA LEU A 783 -2.42 -21.49 -12.75
C LEU A 783 -1.24 -20.50 -12.78
N ILE A 784 -0.39 -20.56 -13.81
CA ILE A 784 0.71 -19.61 -14.03
C ILE A 784 0.15 -18.17 -14.13
N LYS A 785 -0.88 -17.97 -14.96
CA LYS A 785 -1.57 -16.67 -15.06
C LYS A 785 -2.21 -16.27 -13.72
N SER A 786 -2.88 -17.21 -13.04
CA SER A 786 -3.53 -16.98 -11.75
C SER A 786 -2.55 -16.48 -10.69
N PHE A 787 -1.36 -17.08 -10.58
CA PHE A 787 -0.37 -16.67 -9.58
C PHE A 787 0.33 -15.36 -9.95
N SER A 788 0.68 -15.17 -11.23
CA SER A 788 1.27 -13.90 -11.69
C SER A 788 0.34 -12.70 -11.47
N LEU A 789 -0.94 -12.81 -11.82
CA LEU A 789 -1.91 -11.73 -11.60
C LEU A 789 -2.27 -11.54 -10.11
N LEU A 790 -2.22 -12.59 -9.28
CA LEU A 790 -2.42 -12.44 -7.84
C LEU A 790 -1.28 -11.65 -7.18
N VAL A 791 -0.03 -11.97 -7.53
CA VAL A 791 1.16 -11.28 -7.02
C VAL A 791 1.19 -9.82 -7.49
N LEU A 792 0.92 -9.58 -8.79
CA LEU A 792 0.80 -8.23 -9.35
C LEU A 792 -0.31 -7.41 -8.68
N GLY A 793 -1.51 -7.99 -8.53
CA GLY A 793 -2.64 -7.32 -7.88
C GLY A 793 -2.38 -6.98 -6.41
N LEU A 794 -1.70 -7.87 -5.69
CA LEU A 794 -1.26 -7.63 -4.31
C LEU A 794 -0.24 -6.49 -4.25
N PHE A 795 0.84 -6.55 -5.03
CA PHE A 795 1.88 -5.53 -5.03
C PHE A 795 1.36 -4.15 -5.39
N LEU A 796 0.54 -4.04 -6.44
CA LEU A 796 -0.08 -2.76 -6.82
C LEU A 796 -1.05 -2.26 -5.75
N SER A 797 -1.82 -3.14 -5.10
CA SER A 797 -2.69 -2.72 -3.98
C SER A 797 -1.86 -2.13 -2.82
N THR A 798 -0.74 -2.76 -2.45
CA THR A 798 0.15 -2.21 -1.41
C THR A 798 0.91 -0.97 -1.85
N LEU A 799 1.30 -0.90 -3.13
CA LEU A 799 2.03 0.24 -3.68
C LEU A 799 1.14 1.48 -3.74
N ALA A 800 -0.13 1.35 -4.14
CA ALA A 800 -1.06 2.47 -4.21
C ALA A 800 -1.30 3.19 -2.87
N THR A 801 -1.08 2.52 -1.73
CA THR A 801 -1.16 3.15 -0.39
C THR A 801 0.11 3.88 0.04
N LEU A 802 1.20 3.78 -0.73
CA LEU A 802 2.52 4.37 -0.43
C LEU A 802 2.95 5.35 -1.54
N ASN A 803 2.81 4.95 -2.80
CA ASN A 803 2.91 5.78 -3.99
C ASN A 803 1.75 5.44 -4.94
N PHE A 804 0.68 6.20 -4.82
CA PHE A 804 -0.52 6.10 -5.66
C PHE A 804 -0.19 6.20 -7.15
N SER A 805 0.66 7.16 -7.52
CA SER A 805 0.90 7.57 -8.89
C SER A 805 1.68 6.50 -9.68
N LEU A 806 2.76 5.96 -9.10
CA LEU A 806 3.51 4.84 -9.67
C LEU A 806 2.63 3.59 -9.79
N SER A 807 1.81 3.28 -8.77
CA SER A 807 0.88 2.15 -8.86
C SER A 807 -0.21 2.33 -9.91
N PHE A 808 -0.70 3.55 -10.13
CA PHE A 808 -1.69 3.85 -11.16
C PHE A 808 -1.08 3.68 -12.55
N MET A 809 0.10 4.26 -12.80
CA MET A 809 0.82 4.19 -14.06
C MET A 809 1.21 2.75 -14.43
N ILE A 810 1.89 2.02 -13.53
CA ILE A 810 2.28 0.61 -13.76
C ILE A 810 1.04 -0.28 -13.85
N GLY A 811 0.00 0.00 -13.04
CA GLY A 811 -1.29 -0.69 -13.10
C GLY A 811 -1.94 -0.59 -14.48
N LEU A 812 -2.00 0.62 -15.08
CA LEU A 812 -2.51 0.82 -16.44
C LEU A 812 -1.70 0.06 -17.49
N LEU A 813 -0.36 0.18 -17.46
CA LEU A 813 0.53 -0.52 -18.39
C LEU A 813 0.40 -2.06 -18.29
N CYS A 814 0.06 -2.58 -17.12
CA CYS A 814 -0.19 -4.00 -16.91
C CYS A 814 -1.61 -4.46 -17.33
N THR A 815 -2.57 -3.59 -17.60
CA THR A 815 -3.98 -4.00 -17.82
C THR A 815 -4.21 -5.06 -18.90
N PRO A 816 -3.46 -5.13 -20.04
CA PRO A 816 -3.68 -6.18 -21.04
C PRO A 816 -3.39 -7.59 -20.53
N LEU A 817 -2.55 -7.74 -19.49
CA LEU A 817 -2.20 -9.04 -18.89
C LEU A 817 -3.44 -9.77 -18.33
N SER A 818 -4.48 -9.03 -17.91
CA SER A 818 -5.77 -9.62 -17.50
C SER A 818 -6.51 -10.29 -18.66
N PHE A 819 -6.38 -9.79 -19.89
CA PHE A 819 -7.14 -10.25 -21.06
C PHE A 819 -6.35 -11.21 -21.98
N VAL A 820 -5.01 -11.13 -21.96
CA VAL A 820 -4.11 -12.04 -22.66
C VAL A 820 -4.28 -13.48 -22.17
N ASN A 821 -4.56 -14.42 -23.08
CA ASN A 821 -4.79 -15.84 -22.77
C ASN A 821 -4.16 -16.71 -23.88
N ARG A 822 -3.80 -17.96 -23.56
CA ARG A 822 -3.41 -18.97 -24.57
C ARG A 822 -4.58 -19.19 -25.53
N ILE A 823 -4.33 -19.11 -26.85
CA ILE A 823 -5.35 -19.37 -27.87
C ILE A 823 -5.44 -20.88 -28.10
N ASP A 824 -6.63 -21.45 -27.88
CA ASP A 824 -6.86 -22.89 -28.02
C ASP A 824 -6.90 -23.31 -29.50
N SER A 825 -6.35 -24.50 -29.81
CA SER A 825 -6.47 -25.15 -31.12
C SER A 825 -7.93 -25.48 -31.49
N ARG A 826 -8.82 -25.55 -30.50
CA ARG A 826 -10.28 -25.65 -30.70
C ARG A 826 -10.91 -24.37 -31.26
N THR A 827 -10.28 -23.21 -31.09
CA THR A 827 -10.88 -21.90 -31.38
C THR A 827 -10.37 -21.26 -32.67
N ALA A 828 -9.12 -21.54 -33.07
CA ALA A 828 -8.52 -20.99 -34.28
C ALA A 828 -7.62 -22.03 -34.98
N SER A 829 -7.62 -22.02 -36.32
CA SER A 829 -6.69 -22.83 -37.12
C SER A 829 -5.25 -22.38 -36.89
N ARG A 830 -4.27 -23.30 -37.05
CA ARG A 830 -2.85 -23.03 -36.81
C ARG A 830 -2.32 -21.70 -37.38
N PRO A 831 -2.54 -21.32 -38.67
CA PRO A 831 -2.03 -20.05 -39.19
C PRO A 831 -2.68 -18.83 -38.52
N VAL A 832 -4.01 -18.84 -38.30
CA VAL A 832 -4.73 -17.75 -37.61
C VAL A 832 -4.26 -17.63 -36.15
N ARG A 833 -4.10 -18.76 -35.47
CA ARG A 833 -3.59 -18.86 -34.10
C ARG A 833 -2.20 -18.24 -33.98
N SER A 834 -1.29 -18.54 -34.91
CA SER A 834 0.06 -17.98 -34.93
C SER A 834 0.07 -16.49 -35.26
N VAL A 835 -0.73 -16.02 -36.21
CA VAL A 835 -0.84 -14.58 -36.53
C VAL A 835 -1.36 -13.78 -35.33
N LEU A 836 -2.43 -14.25 -34.67
CA LEU A 836 -2.97 -13.59 -33.47
C LEU A 836 -1.97 -13.60 -32.31
N ALA A 837 -1.21 -14.68 -32.14
CA ALA A 837 -0.18 -14.77 -31.11
C ALA A 837 1.01 -13.84 -31.39
N VAL A 838 1.49 -13.73 -32.63
CA VAL A 838 2.54 -12.78 -33.01
C VAL A 838 2.05 -11.34 -32.84
N ALA A 839 0.84 -11.01 -33.28
CA ALA A 839 0.26 -9.67 -33.12
C ALA A 839 0.13 -9.27 -31.63
N GLY A 840 -0.31 -10.18 -30.76
CA GLY A 840 -0.38 -9.93 -29.33
C GLY A 840 1.00 -9.86 -28.64
N LEU A 841 2.01 -10.61 -29.13
CA LEU A 841 3.39 -10.48 -28.65
C LEU A 841 3.96 -9.11 -29.02
N VAL A 842 3.71 -8.61 -30.23
CA VAL A 842 4.13 -7.27 -30.65
C VAL A 842 3.46 -6.20 -29.77
N LEU A 843 2.14 -6.28 -29.57
CA LEU A 843 1.41 -5.35 -28.70
C LEU A 843 1.93 -5.35 -27.26
N LEU A 844 2.25 -6.54 -26.70
CA LEU A 844 2.86 -6.62 -25.37
C LEU A 844 4.29 -6.07 -25.35
N ASN A 845 5.11 -6.26 -26.39
CA ASN A 845 6.47 -5.72 -26.43
C ASN A 845 6.50 -4.19 -26.47
N VAL A 846 5.50 -3.53 -27.09
CA VAL A 846 5.29 -2.07 -26.97
C VAL A 846 5.09 -1.64 -25.50
N LEU A 847 4.46 -2.49 -24.69
CA LEU A 847 4.24 -2.30 -23.26
C LEU A 847 5.29 -2.98 -22.37
N SER A 848 6.47 -3.30 -22.92
CA SER A 848 7.60 -3.78 -22.14
C SER A 848 8.36 -2.61 -21.51
N PRO A 849 8.97 -2.77 -20.31
CA PRO A 849 9.64 -1.67 -19.61
C PRO A 849 10.63 -0.85 -20.45
N PRO A 850 11.59 -1.44 -21.19
CA PRO A 850 12.54 -0.64 -21.96
C PRO A 850 11.91 0.02 -23.19
N VAL A 851 10.83 -0.51 -23.77
CA VAL A 851 10.16 0.13 -24.92
C VAL A 851 9.29 1.30 -24.46
N VAL A 852 8.63 1.19 -23.30
CA VAL A 852 7.93 2.32 -22.67
C VAL A 852 8.91 3.41 -22.26
N LEU A 853 10.09 3.05 -21.73
CA LEU A 853 11.18 3.99 -21.46
C LEU A 853 11.61 4.72 -22.74
N LEU A 854 11.92 4.01 -23.83
CA LEU A 854 12.25 4.63 -25.12
C LEU A 854 11.13 5.56 -25.63
N GLY A 855 9.87 5.16 -25.47
CA GLY A 855 8.70 5.96 -25.82
C GLY A 855 8.61 7.26 -25.02
N ALA A 856 8.84 7.19 -23.70
CA ALA A 856 8.85 8.35 -22.82
C ALA A 856 10.03 9.30 -23.12
N CYS A 857 11.24 8.75 -23.28
CA CYS A 857 12.44 9.50 -23.68
C CYS A 857 12.20 10.27 -24.99
N ARG A 858 11.66 9.59 -26.02
CA ARG A 858 11.33 10.18 -27.32
C ARG A 858 10.20 11.21 -27.26
N TYR A 859 9.24 11.07 -26.34
CA TYR A 859 8.17 12.04 -26.14
C TYR A 859 8.67 13.31 -25.44
N SER A 860 9.49 13.16 -24.39
CA SER A 860 10.04 14.27 -23.61
C SER A 860 11.26 14.94 -24.26
N GLY A 861 11.87 14.35 -25.29
CA GLY A 861 13.08 14.86 -25.93
C GLY A 861 14.35 14.70 -25.10
N VAL A 862 14.38 13.74 -24.18
CA VAL A 862 15.51 13.50 -23.25
C VAL A 862 16.16 12.16 -23.56
N ASP A 863 17.49 12.10 -23.55
CA ASP A 863 18.23 10.87 -23.84
C ASP A 863 18.09 9.80 -22.76
N VAL A 864 18.05 8.54 -23.22
CA VAL A 864 17.90 7.34 -22.39
C VAL A 864 19.03 7.22 -21.37
N GLU A 865 20.24 7.60 -21.78
CA GLU A 865 21.43 7.61 -20.93
C GLU A 865 21.28 8.58 -19.75
N THR A 866 20.75 9.79 -20.00
CA THR A 866 20.47 10.79 -18.96
C THR A 866 19.42 10.27 -17.98
N VAL A 867 18.29 9.74 -18.47
CA VAL A 867 17.20 9.23 -17.62
C VAL A 867 17.68 8.05 -16.76
N LEU A 868 18.44 7.12 -17.34
CA LEU A 868 18.95 5.96 -16.62
C LEU A 868 20.07 6.31 -15.65
N THR A 869 20.94 7.27 -15.98
CA THR A 869 21.96 7.77 -15.04
C THR A 869 21.34 8.48 -13.84
N GLN A 870 20.29 9.30 -14.04
CA GLN A 870 19.54 9.92 -12.94
C GLN A 870 18.76 8.90 -12.10
N ALA A 871 18.25 7.81 -12.70
CA ALA A 871 17.60 6.73 -11.96
C ALA A 871 18.58 5.91 -11.09
N ALA A 872 19.80 5.65 -11.59
CA ALA A 872 20.85 4.99 -10.82
C ALA A 872 21.38 5.87 -9.67
N PHE A 873 21.68 7.15 -9.95
CA PHE A 873 22.00 8.13 -8.91
C PHE A 873 20.89 8.18 -7.84
N GLY A 874 19.63 8.20 -8.26
CA GLY A 874 18.49 8.18 -7.36
C GLY A 874 18.38 6.91 -6.52
N TRP A 875 18.83 5.75 -7.01
CA TRP A 875 18.93 4.53 -6.20
C TRP A 875 20.05 4.61 -5.17
N ASP A 876 21.27 4.95 -5.60
CA ASP A 876 22.47 4.94 -4.75
C ASP A 876 22.50 6.08 -3.71
N VAL A 877 21.86 7.22 -4.01
CA VAL A 877 21.87 8.43 -3.16
C VAL A 877 20.52 8.64 -2.45
N TRP A 878 19.39 8.58 -3.16
CA TRP A 878 18.07 8.88 -2.57
C TRP A 878 17.24 7.65 -2.15
N GLY A 879 17.71 6.43 -2.41
CA GLY A 879 16.93 5.21 -2.16
C GLY A 879 15.67 5.08 -3.04
N MET A 880 15.73 5.51 -4.30
CA MET A 880 14.60 5.50 -5.24
C MET A 880 14.14 4.07 -5.58
N TRP A 881 12.97 3.65 -5.11
CA TRP A 881 12.46 2.28 -5.30
C TRP A 881 11.83 2.00 -6.67
N THR A 882 11.68 3.01 -7.53
CA THR A 882 10.96 2.94 -8.82
C THR A 882 11.49 1.80 -9.70
N GLN A 883 12.80 1.60 -9.74
CA GLN A 883 13.44 0.50 -10.47
C GLN A 883 13.11 -0.90 -9.93
N VAL A 884 12.83 -1.04 -8.63
CA VAL A 884 12.41 -2.32 -8.03
C VAL A 884 11.00 -2.66 -8.48
N VAL A 885 10.11 -1.67 -8.58
CA VAL A 885 8.75 -1.88 -9.14
C VAL A 885 8.84 -2.26 -10.62
N VAL A 886 9.72 -1.62 -11.39
CA VAL A 886 9.96 -1.97 -12.80
C VAL A 886 10.47 -3.41 -12.97
N TRP A 887 11.59 -3.77 -12.32
CA TRP A 887 12.28 -5.04 -12.59
C TRP A 887 11.76 -6.23 -11.78
N CYS A 888 11.20 -6.01 -10.59
CA CYS A 888 10.75 -7.09 -9.69
C CYS A 888 9.22 -7.25 -9.60
N VAL A 889 8.42 -6.32 -10.15
CA VAL A 889 6.94 -6.43 -10.17
C VAL A 889 6.38 -6.40 -11.59
N TRP A 890 6.68 -5.36 -12.37
CA TRP A 890 6.15 -5.22 -13.73
C TRP A 890 6.78 -6.21 -14.71
N TRP A 891 8.12 -6.26 -14.79
CA TRP A 891 8.83 -7.13 -15.74
C TRP A 891 8.50 -8.63 -15.57
N PRO A 892 8.46 -9.23 -14.36
CA PRO A 892 8.13 -10.65 -14.20
C PRO A 892 6.70 -10.99 -14.62
N ALA A 893 5.74 -10.10 -14.32
CA ALA A 893 4.35 -10.26 -14.77
C ALA A 893 4.22 -10.12 -16.30
N TRP A 894 4.97 -9.18 -16.89
CA TRP A 894 5.05 -8.97 -18.33
C TRP A 894 5.65 -10.18 -19.07
N VAL A 895 6.79 -10.73 -18.61
CA VAL A 895 7.41 -11.95 -19.17
C VAL A 895 6.43 -13.12 -19.08
N THR A 896 5.74 -13.27 -17.95
CA THR A 896 4.75 -14.33 -17.75
C THR A 896 3.59 -14.20 -18.76
N GLY A 897 3.04 -13.00 -18.96
CA GLY A 897 1.99 -12.73 -19.95
C GLY A 897 2.42 -13.04 -21.38
N CYS A 898 3.64 -12.67 -21.76
CA CYS A 898 4.19 -12.95 -23.08
C CYS A 898 4.40 -14.46 -23.30
N ALA A 899 4.94 -15.19 -22.31
CA ALA A 899 5.13 -16.63 -22.41
C ALA A 899 3.78 -17.38 -22.49
N LEU A 900 2.76 -16.90 -21.77
CA LEU A 900 1.39 -17.42 -21.83
C LEU A 900 0.76 -17.29 -23.22
N LEU A 901 1.03 -16.19 -23.92
CA LEU A 901 0.62 -16.02 -25.32
C LEU A 901 1.46 -16.89 -26.26
N GLY A 902 2.77 -16.99 -26.01
CA GLY A 902 3.73 -17.83 -26.74
C GLY A 902 3.36 -19.32 -26.78
N PHE A 903 2.63 -19.84 -25.78
CA PHE A 903 2.02 -21.18 -25.79
C PHE A 903 0.98 -21.40 -26.91
N SER A 904 0.69 -20.39 -27.72
CA SER A 904 -0.17 -20.46 -28.91
C SER A 904 0.63 -20.63 -30.21
N LEU A 905 1.95 -20.47 -30.18
CA LEU A 905 2.85 -20.70 -31.33
C LEU A 905 3.23 -22.18 -31.46
N PHE A 906 3.29 -22.89 -30.33
CA PHE A 906 3.67 -24.30 -30.22
C PHE A 906 2.45 -25.23 -29.99
#